data_AF-A0A926YXM2-F1
#
_entry.id   AF-A0A926YXM2-F1
#
_cell.length_a   1.000
_cell.length_b   1.000
_cell.length_c   1.000
_cell.angle_alpha   90.00
_cell.angle_beta   90.00
_cell.angle_gamma   90.00
#
_symmetry.space_group_name_H-M   'P 1'
#
loop_
_entity.id
_entity.type
_entity.pdbx_description
1 polymer ?
#
loop_
_entity_poly.entity_id
_entity_poly.type
_entity_poly.pdbx_seq_one_letter_code
_entity_poly.pdbx_strand_id
1 'polypeptide(L)'
;MTGELIWIPMAVSAVSGVAGPILQALQAAKEKGSANKQAANEAFQRARDASKHYVQNYVNRHGTLKVLGMNESMMLESVYTGVQFLKEWNLGRSESLRRLEERHRQKGRRGFQLDDTGKQQGVSVANQTQYLMVLGGPGAGKSTFLKKMGLEALKGSQKEFKHSCIPVFIELKNLRFSNLTVQQAITKELEIFGYPDTFATVALEQGKLLLLLDGLDEVPSNQIESVATQIQNLVDQYSKNRFIASCRIAAYQNQSCFHRFVGVEMADFDDEQIKAFIDNWFSSRPNLAQDCWEKLNSGEHEAAKELTQTPLLLTLVCLLYQRTNRFPDLRATLYERALWVLLDEWAGNKGIPQEDLYKGLDTRRKQMLLAEVAHDAFQNDYLFLPRQTIAEQIEEFLGEIIPNEKPINGEAVLKSIEVQHGILVERAEGVYSFSHLTLQEFLTARYVVRDSQKIEQLVADHLTDERWREVFLLLPGLMEQGPDELLLQMEQAAQKLINTPKLRALLHWATQVTDSLERGSKPAAKRVSAIFFSLSLARALSFSLNHNIALNHDIVLAHALSLSLDLDLDCALALNHALSFDHALSLSLDRALALDRTKIFKSVDFTVLATQLETLKDEIPSNDQPLEIRRAFAERPRKTWFDTLSLDPEWISLSEAEIEALNNCFYINHLLIKCQQEALRPPKNWAAIEDRMLKLEEEDLTPRPPSLAGKGEA
;
A
#
# COMPACT_ATOMS: atom_id res chain seq x y z
N MET A 1 2.56 28.49 22.78
CA MET A 1 2.02 29.86 22.53
C MET A 1 3.12 30.89 22.26
N THR A 2 4.14 30.61 21.42
CA THR A 2 5.24 31.59 21.15
C THR A 2 5.72 31.58 19.70
N GLY A 3 4.78 31.40 18.76
CA GLY A 3 5.00 31.57 17.31
C GLY A 3 3.70 31.80 16.54
N GLU A 4 2.58 31.42 17.15
CA GLU A 4 1.21 31.61 16.68
C GLU A 4 0.87 33.11 16.63
N LEU A 5 0.33 33.59 15.49
CA LEU A 5 -0.14 34.96 15.20
C LEU A 5 0.84 35.99 14.60
N ILE A 6 2.14 35.71 14.42
CA ILE A 6 3.09 36.71 13.87
C ILE A 6 2.69 37.18 12.45
N TRP A 7 2.06 36.31 11.66
CA TRP A 7 1.64 36.63 10.29
C TRP A 7 0.23 37.21 10.17
N ILE A 8 -0.61 37.17 11.22
CA ILE A 8 -2.00 37.65 11.15
C ILE A 8 -2.08 39.15 10.80
N PRO A 9 -1.26 40.04 11.38
CA PRO A 9 -1.22 41.44 10.94
C PRO A 9 -0.87 41.61 9.46
N MET A 10 0.04 40.77 8.94
CA MET A 10 0.41 40.77 7.51
C MET A 10 -0.75 40.28 6.64
N ALA A 11 -1.51 39.28 7.11
CA ALA A 11 -2.69 38.79 6.41
C ALA A 11 -3.83 39.80 6.37
N VAL A 12 -4.08 40.49 7.48
CA VAL A 12 -5.04 41.60 7.49
C VAL A 12 -4.62 42.68 6.49
N SER A 13 -3.33 43.01 6.44
CA SER A 13 -2.81 43.97 5.45
C SER A 13 -2.99 43.49 4.00
N ALA A 14 -2.70 42.21 3.73
CA ALA A 14 -2.85 41.61 2.40
C ALA A 14 -4.32 41.62 1.93
N VAL A 15 -5.24 41.16 2.77
CA VAL A 15 -6.67 41.16 2.48
C VAL A 15 -7.20 42.60 2.35
N SER A 16 -6.79 43.52 3.24
CA SER A 16 -7.18 44.94 3.17
C SER A 16 -6.69 45.62 1.89
N GLY A 17 -5.51 45.25 1.40
CA GLY A 17 -4.96 45.76 0.13
C GLY A 17 -5.79 45.35 -1.10
N VAL A 18 -6.49 44.23 -1.01
CA VAL A 18 -7.41 43.75 -2.06
C VAL A 18 -8.83 44.28 -1.84
N ALA A 19 -9.34 44.24 -0.61
CA ALA A 19 -10.71 44.63 -0.26
C ALA A 19 -10.92 46.15 -0.23
N GLY A 20 -9.90 46.93 0.12
CA GLY A 20 -9.98 48.39 0.24
C GLY A 20 -10.48 49.09 -1.03
N PRO A 21 -9.87 48.86 -2.21
CA PRO A 21 -10.35 49.42 -3.47
C PRO A 21 -11.79 49.02 -3.83
N ILE A 22 -12.20 47.78 -3.49
CA ILE A 22 -13.56 47.28 -3.74
C ILE A 22 -14.58 48.04 -2.88
N LEU A 23 -14.30 48.19 -1.58
CA LEU A 23 -15.19 48.90 -0.66
C LEU A 23 -15.26 50.40 -0.95
N GLN A 24 -14.16 51.00 -1.42
CA GLN A 24 -14.16 52.39 -1.92
C GLN A 24 -15.05 52.55 -3.15
N ALA A 25 -14.99 51.62 -4.11
CA ALA A 25 -15.85 51.65 -5.29
C ALA A 25 -17.35 51.52 -4.92
N LEU A 26 -17.68 50.64 -3.99
CA LEU A 26 -19.05 50.47 -3.47
C LEU A 26 -19.57 51.73 -2.78
N GLN A 27 -18.73 52.40 -1.99
CA GLN A 27 -19.13 53.64 -1.31
C GLN A 27 -19.31 54.79 -2.30
N ALA A 28 -18.42 54.93 -3.29
CA ALA A 28 -18.55 55.93 -4.34
C ALA A 28 -19.82 55.75 -5.19
N ALA A 29 -20.22 54.50 -5.44
CA ALA A 29 -21.48 54.19 -6.13
C ALA A 29 -22.73 54.58 -5.31
N LYS A 30 -22.69 54.44 -3.98
CA LYS A 30 -23.79 54.87 -3.08
C LYS A 30 -23.91 56.40 -2.97
N GLU A 31 -22.80 57.12 -3.04
CA GLU A 31 -22.74 58.58 -2.82
C GLU A 31 -22.89 59.43 -4.11
N LYS A 32 -23.32 58.82 -5.24
CA LYS A 32 -23.52 59.51 -6.54
C LYS A 32 -22.35 60.43 -6.96
N GLY A 33 -21.11 59.98 -6.78
CA GLY A 33 -19.92 60.66 -7.30
C GLY A 33 -19.35 61.82 -6.46
N SER A 34 -19.86 62.08 -5.26
CA SER A 34 -19.26 63.02 -4.31
C SER A 34 -18.11 62.37 -3.53
N ALA A 35 -16.91 62.29 -4.11
CA ALA A 35 -15.73 61.76 -3.40
C ALA A 35 -15.22 62.75 -2.35
N ASN A 36 -15.75 62.71 -1.12
CA ASN A 36 -15.16 63.41 0.02
C ASN A 36 -14.03 62.57 0.64
N LYS A 37 -12.88 63.18 0.96
CA LYS A 37 -11.72 62.50 1.60
C LYS A 37 -12.12 61.76 2.89
N GLN A 38 -13.12 62.26 3.60
CA GLN A 38 -13.64 61.66 4.83
C GLN A 38 -14.36 60.32 4.55
N ALA A 39 -15.21 60.27 3.52
CA ALA A 39 -15.90 59.05 3.10
C ALA A 39 -14.91 57.97 2.63
N ALA A 40 -13.86 58.35 1.91
CA ALA A 40 -12.80 57.42 1.49
C ALA A 40 -11.99 56.84 2.67
N ASN A 41 -11.75 57.64 3.71
CA ASN A 41 -11.09 57.18 4.94
C ASN A 41 -11.98 56.24 5.76
N GLU A 42 -13.29 56.52 5.85
CA GLU A 42 -14.27 55.65 6.51
C GLU A 42 -14.42 54.30 5.79
N ALA A 43 -14.44 54.30 4.45
CA ALA A 43 -14.43 53.08 3.63
C ALA A 43 -13.22 52.19 3.94
N PHE A 44 -12.05 52.83 4.05
CA PHE A 44 -10.79 52.13 4.28
C PHE A 44 -10.68 51.55 5.69
N GLN A 45 -11.23 52.24 6.70
CA GLN A 45 -11.31 51.68 8.06
C GLN A 45 -12.29 50.50 8.13
N ARG A 46 -13.48 50.63 7.53
CA ARG A 46 -14.41 49.49 7.41
C ARG A 46 -13.77 48.31 6.68
N ALA A 47 -12.98 48.56 5.65
CA ALA A 47 -12.25 47.51 4.93
C ALA A 47 -11.23 46.80 5.82
N ARG A 48 -10.48 47.53 6.63
CA ARG A 48 -9.53 46.94 7.59
C ARG A 48 -10.22 46.12 8.66
N ASP A 49 -11.33 46.63 9.21
CA ASP A 49 -12.09 45.93 10.23
C ASP A 49 -12.73 44.65 9.68
N ALA A 50 -13.38 44.72 8.51
CA ALA A 50 -13.92 43.54 7.83
C ALA A 50 -12.81 42.52 7.49
N SER A 51 -11.67 42.99 6.98
CA SER A 51 -10.51 42.13 6.69
C SER A 51 -9.97 41.45 7.93
N LYS A 52 -9.95 42.13 9.09
CA LYS A 52 -9.51 41.56 10.36
C LYS A 52 -10.43 40.44 10.84
N HIS A 53 -11.75 40.68 10.81
CA HIS A 53 -12.74 39.66 11.17
C HIS A 53 -12.67 38.47 10.21
N TYR A 54 -12.56 38.75 8.92
CA TYR A 54 -12.45 37.74 7.89
C TYR A 54 -11.23 36.83 8.06
N VAL A 55 -10.03 37.40 8.22
CA VAL A 55 -8.80 36.61 8.40
C VAL A 55 -8.88 35.75 9.67
N GLN A 56 -9.33 36.32 10.79
CA GLN A 56 -9.45 35.58 12.04
C GLN A 56 -10.41 34.40 11.91
N ASN A 57 -11.58 34.63 11.32
CA ASN A 57 -12.59 33.59 11.17
C ASN A 57 -12.17 32.51 10.15
N TYR A 58 -11.49 32.90 9.06
CA TYR A 58 -10.93 31.96 8.09
C TYR A 58 -9.90 31.04 8.74
N VAL A 59 -8.96 31.60 9.51
CA VAL A 59 -7.94 30.82 10.24
C VAL A 59 -8.59 29.92 11.30
N ASN A 60 -9.59 30.40 12.03
CA ASN A 60 -10.28 29.59 13.02
C ASN A 60 -11.01 28.39 12.38
N ARG A 61 -11.64 28.57 11.21
CA ARG A 61 -12.40 27.51 10.53
C ARG A 61 -11.52 26.55 9.71
N HIS A 62 -10.45 27.05 9.10
CA HIS A 62 -9.68 26.29 8.10
C HIS A 62 -8.20 26.13 8.46
N GLY A 63 -7.71 26.82 9.49
CA GLY A 63 -6.34 26.79 9.97
C GLY A 63 -6.02 25.63 10.92
N THR A 64 -7.03 24.85 11.32
CA THR A 64 -6.85 23.67 12.16
C THR A 64 -7.17 22.39 11.38
N LEU A 65 -6.38 21.36 11.65
CA LEU A 65 -6.58 20.00 11.19
C LEU A 65 -6.97 19.15 12.39
N LYS A 66 -8.16 18.54 12.32
CA LYS A 66 -8.57 17.48 13.23
C LYS A 66 -8.85 16.26 12.38
N VAL A 67 -7.87 15.37 12.30
CA VAL A 67 -8.05 14.03 11.74
C VAL A 67 -8.64 13.13 12.83
N LEU A 68 -9.32 12.08 12.39
CA LEU A 68 -9.98 11.10 13.26
C LEU A 68 -8.99 10.41 14.20
N GLY A 69 -9.43 10.05 15.41
CA GLY A 69 -8.57 9.50 16.46
C GLY A 69 -7.71 10.53 17.22
N MET A 70 -7.69 11.80 16.79
CA MET A 70 -7.00 12.89 17.49
C MET A 70 -7.83 13.42 18.67
N ASN A 71 -7.22 13.44 19.86
CA ASN A 71 -7.83 14.02 21.05
C ASN A 71 -7.98 15.55 20.94
N GLU A 72 -7.02 16.21 20.30
CA GLU A 72 -6.96 17.66 20.14
C GLU A 72 -6.68 18.02 18.67
N SER A 73 -7.26 19.12 18.19
CA SER A 73 -6.95 19.65 16.85
C SER A 73 -5.52 20.18 16.80
N MET A 74 -4.85 20.01 15.67
CA MET A 74 -3.53 20.61 15.42
C MET A 74 -3.62 21.77 14.44
N MET A 75 -2.64 22.65 14.45
CA MET A 75 -2.53 23.69 13.42
C MET A 75 -2.17 23.03 12.08
N LEU A 76 -2.93 23.34 11.03
CA LEU A 76 -2.67 22.76 9.72
C LEU A 76 -1.23 23.06 9.26
N GLU A 77 -0.74 24.27 9.53
CA GLU A 77 0.61 24.68 9.13
C GLU A 77 1.74 23.89 9.81
N SER A 78 1.51 23.36 11.01
CA SER A 78 2.54 22.63 11.74
C SER A 78 2.67 21.17 11.31
N VAL A 79 1.68 20.64 10.58
CA VAL A 79 1.62 19.22 10.17
C VAL A 79 1.62 19.08 8.65
N TYR A 80 1.30 20.15 7.92
CA TYR A 80 1.19 20.12 6.48
C TYR A 80 2.52 19.73 5.82
N THR A 81 2.45 18.65 5.04
CA THR A 81 3.53 18.20 4.17
C THR A 81 3.17 18.54 2.74
N GLY A 82 4.11 19.12 1.99
CA GLY A 82 3.88 19.59 0.63
C GLY A 82 3.42 18.45 -0.27
N VAL A 83 2.21 18.57 -0.83
CA VAL A 83 1.66 17.58 -1.78
C VAL A 83 2.28 17.74 -3.15
N GLN A 84 2.38 16.65 -3.88
CA GLN A 84 2.86 16.62 -5.25
C GLN A 84 1.73 16.19 -6.19
N PHE A 85 1.77 16.65 -7.43
CA PHE A 85 0.87 16.23 -8.50
C PHE A 85 1.62 15.50 -9.60
N LEU A 86 0.97 14.54 -10.24
CA LEU A 86 1.49 13.86 -11.43
C LEU A 86 1.51 14.81 -12.64
N LYS A 87 2.60 14.78 -13.43
CA LYS A 87 2.77 15.65 -14.61
C LYS A 87 1.80 15.31 -15.74
N GLU A 88 1.57 14.03 -15.98
CA GLU A 88 0.65 13.56 -17.01
C GLU A 88 -0.56 12.91 -16.37
N TRP A 89 -1.73 13.52 -16.57
CA TRP A 89 -3.00 12.87 -16.32
C TRP A 89 -3.31 11.90 -17.48
N ASN A 90 -2.84 10.65 -17.37
CA ASN A 90 -2.98 9.64 -18.42
C ASN A 90 -4.13 8.66 -18.16
N LEU A 91 -5.36 9.18 -18.05
CA LEU A 91 -6.57 8.36 -18.07
C LEU A 91 -7.61 8.96 -19.00
N GLY A 92 -7.74 8.36 -20.19
CA GLY A 92 -8.86 8.59 -21.08
C GLY A 92 -10.16 8.15 -20.40
N ARG A 93 -11.25 8.86 -20.67
CA ARG A 93 -12.60 8.66 -20.10
C ARG A 93 -13.23 7.27 -20.33
N SER A 94 -12.49 6.30 -20.89
CA SER A 94 -12.98 4.98 -21.29
C SER A 94 -11.85 3.96 -21.22
N GLU A 95 -11.27 3.75 -20.04
CA GLU A 95 -10.36 2.63 -19.85
C GLU A 95 -11.12 1.37 -19.44
N SER A 96 -10.87 0.25 -20.13
CA SER A 96 -11.50 -1.03 -19.81
C SER A 96 -10.95 -1.59 -18.50
N LEU A 97 -11.78 -2.35 -17.77
CA LEU A 97 -11.38 -3.08 -16.56
C LEU A 97 -10.05 -3.82 -16.74
N ARG A 98 -9.89 -4.55 -17.86
CA ARG A 98 -8.65 -5.28 -18.18
C ARG A 98 -7.42 -4.39 -18.24
N ARG A 99 -7.52 -3.20 -18.83
CA ARG A 99 -6.36 -2.28 -18.91
C ARG A 99 -5.99 -1.69 -17.56
N LEU A 100 -6.98 -1.40 -16.72
CA LEU A 100 -6.75 -0.96 -15.34
C LEU A 100 -6.01 -2.04 -14.54
N GLU A 101 -6.42 -3.31 -14.68
CA GLU A 101 -5.75 -4.45 -14.05
C GLU A 101 -4.32 -4.65 -14.56
N GLU A 102 -4.12 -4.66 -15.88
CA GLU A 102 -2.80 -4.81 -16.51
C GLU A 102 -1.82 -3.72 -16.03
N ARG A 103 -2.25 -2.46 -16.02
CA ARG A 103 -1.40 -1.34 -15.54
C ARG A 103 -1.08 -1.45 -14.06
N HIS A 104 -2.03 -1.89 -13.23
CA HIS A 104 -1.78 -2.06 -11.80
C HIS A 104 -0.75 -3.16 -11.56
N ARG A 105 -0.94 -4.32 -12.20
CA ARG A 105 -0.05 -5.48 -12.06
C ARG A 105 1.37 -5.18 -12.54
N GLN A 106 1.53 -4.43 -13.62
CA GLN A 106 2.84 -4.02 -14.14
C GLN A 106 3.67 -3.17 -13.16
N LYS A 107 3.04 -2.46 -12.20
CA LYS A 107 3.75 -1.64 -11.22
C LYS A 107 4.37 -2.43 -10.07
N GLY A 108 3.77 -3.56 -9.72
CA GLY A 108 4.17 -4.35 -8.55
C GLY A 108 4.05 -3.62 -7.20
N ARG A 109 3.25 -2.55 -7.10
CA ARG A 109 2.95 -1.85 -5.83
C ARG A 109 1.54 -2.19 -5.34
N ARG A 110 1.32 -2.14 -4.02
CA ARG A 110 0.01 -2.39 -3.39
C ARG A 110 -0.94 -1.18 -3.44
N GLY A 111 -0.42 0.01 -3.74
CA GLY A 111 -1.20 1.23 -3.95
C GLY A 111 -1.79 1.30 -5.36
N PHE A 112 -3.01 1.80 -5.46
CA PHE A 112 -3.79 1.87 -6.71
C PHE A 112 -3.49 3.10 -7.60
N GLN A 113 -2.43 3.87 -7.32
CA GLN A 113 -2.09 5.05 -8.13
C GLN A 113 -1.47 4.67 -9.49
N LEU A 114 -1.87 5.39 -10.54
CA LEU A 114 -1.44 5.15 -11.91
C LEU A 114 -0.34 6.14 -12.35
N ASP A 115 0.85 5.59 -12.60
CA ASP A 115 2.09 6.09 -13.22
C ASP A 115 2.83 7.25 -12.51
N ASP A 116 4.14 7.07 -12.28
CA ASP A 116 5.03 8.12 -11.74
C ASP A 116 5.76 8.83 -12.90
N THR A 117 5.02 9.44 -13.83
CA THR A 117 5.55 10.15 -15.03
C THR A 117 6.23 11.48 -14.69
N GLY A 118 6.75 11.58 -13.47
CA GLY A 118 7.33 12.78 -12.89
C GLY A 118 6.31 13.57 -12.08
N LYS A 119 6.80 14.14 -10.98
CA LYS A 119 5.99 14.86 -9.99
C LYS A 119 6.25 16.36 -10.04
N GLN A 120 5.26 17.16 -9.68
CA GLN A 120 5.35 18.61 -9.54
C GLN A 120 4.80 19.06 -8.18
N GLN A 121 5.45 20.04 -7.57
CA GLN A 121 4.99 20.60 -6.30
C GLN A 121 3.60 21.24 -6.45
N GLY A 122 2.64 20.89 -5.59
CA GLY A 122 1.25 21.27 -5.75
C GLY A 122 1.02 22.79 -5.77
N VAL A 123 1.77 23.54 -4.95
CA VAL A 123 1.72 25.01 -4.93
C VAL A 123 2.24 25.62 -6.24
N SER A 124 3.21 24.98 -6.89
CA SER A 124 3.72 25.43 -8.19
C SER A 124 2.66 25.29 -9.28
N VAL A 125 1.94 24.17 -9.29
CA VAL A 125 0.83 23.95 -10.23
C VAL A 125 -0.31 24.92 -9.96
N ALA A 126 -0.70 25.13 -8.70
CA ALA A 126 -1.73 26.12 -8.34
C ALA A 126 -1.36 27.56 -8.75
N ASN A 127 -0.07 27.89 -8.76
CA ASN A 127 0.39 29.18 -9.27
C ASN A 127 0.27 29.31 -10.79
N GLN A 128 0.52 28.24 -11.54
CA GLN A 128 0.51 28.21 -13.00
C GLN A 128 -0.90 28.07 -13.59
N THR A 129 -1.78 27.35 -12.89
CA THR A 129 -3.10 26.97 -13.39
C THR A 129 -4.20 27.81 -12.74
N GLN A 130 -4.94 28.58 -13.53
CA GLN A 130 -6.03 29.42 -13.04
C GLN A 130 -7.31 28.65 -12.71
N TYR A 131 -7.60 27.58 -13.46
CA TYR A 131 -8.75 26.71 -13.27
C TYR A 131 -8.23 25.30 -12.98
N LEU A 132 -7.94 25.03 -11.72
CA LEU A 132 -7.31 23.80 -11.28
C LEU A 132 -8.38 22.83 -10.75
N MET A 133 -8.38 21.60 -11.26
CA MET A 133 -9.16 20.50 -10.69
C MET A 133 -8.19 19.51 -10.05
N VAL A 134 -8.27 19.39 -8.72
CA VAL A 134 -7.44 18.49 -7.92
C VAL A 134 -8.15 17.15 -7.78
N LEU A 135 -7.55 16.11 -8.37
CA LEU A 135 -8.05 14.75 -8.41
C LEU A 135 -7.25 13.87 -7.43
N GLY A 136 -7.88 12.82 -6.92
CA GLY A 136 -7.20 11.83 -6.08
C GLY A 136 -8.17 10.93 -5.32
N GLY A 137 -7.65 9.85 -4.75
CA GLY A 137 -8.42 8.92 -3.92
C GLY A 137 -8.91 9.54 -2.60
N PRO A 138 -9.75 8.83 -1.84
CA PRO A 138 -10.06 9.21 -0.45
C PRO A 138 -8.76 9.22 0.38
N GLY A 139 -8.67 10.17 1.31
CA GLY A 139 -7.49 10.29 2.17
C GLY A 139 -6.22 10.87 1.53
N ALA A 140 -6.22 11.15 0.22
CA ALA A 140 -5.08 11.75 -0.51
C ALA A 140 -4.74 13.20 -0.08
N GLY A 141 -5.59 13.85 0.71
CA GLY A 141 -5.34 15.21 1.22
C GLY A 141 -5.88 16.36 0.37
N LYS A 142 -6.81 16.11 -0.55
CA LYS A 142 -7.45 17.14 -1.42
C LYS A 142 -7.99 18.35 -0.64
N SER A 143 -8.90 18.12 0.31
CA SER A 143 -9.46 19.17 1.16
C SER A 143 -8.38 19.92 1.95
N THR A 144 -7.38 19.18 2.43
CA THR A 144 -6.23 19.73 3.17
C THR A 144 -5.40 20.67 2.29
N PHE A 145 -5.17 20.31 1.02
CA PHE A 145 -4.51 21.16 0.04
C PHE A 145 -5.30 22.43 -0.26
N LEU A 146 -6.63 22.34 -0.47
CA LEU A 146 -7.47 23.53 -0.70
C LEU A 146 -7.40 24.48 0.50
N LYS A 147 -7.55 23.96 1.73
CA LYS A 147 -7.40 24.76 2.96
C LYS A 147 -6.03 25.43 3.04
N LYS A 148 -4.96 24.68 2.75
CA LYS A 148 -3.59 25.21 2.69
C LYS A 148 -3.44 26.33 1.66
N MET A 149 -3.99 26.19 0.45
CA MET A 149 -3.94 27.23 -0.59
C MET A 149 -4.65 28.50 -0.13
N GLY A 150 -5.77 28.37 0.58
CA GLY A 150 -6.45 29.50 1.21
C GLY A 150 -5.58 30.20 2.25
N LEU A 151 -4.94 29.45 3.16
CA LEU A 151 -4.03 30.04 4.14
C LEU A 151 -2.83 30.73 3.46
N GLU A 152 -2.24 30.13 2.43
CA GLU A 152 -1.15 30.73 1.65
C GLU A 152 -1.58 32.03 0.96
N ALA A 153 -2.80 32.10 0.44
CA ALA A 153 -3.34 33.34 -0.15
C ALA A 153 -3.42 34.49 0.86
N LEU A 154 -3.57 34.19 2.15
CA LEU A 154 -3.60 35.19 3.22
C LEU A 154 -2.21 35.68 3.65
N LYS A 155 -1.11 34.95 3.39
CA LYS A 155 0.22 35.23 3.98
C LYS A 155 0.97 36.48 3.50
N GLY A 156 0.37 37.32 2.65
CA GLY A 156 0.98 38.58 2.23
C GLY A 156 2.33 38.39 1.51
N SER A 157 3.43 38.94 2.04
CA SER A 157 4.75 38.87 1.40
C SER A 157 5.51 37.56 1.63
N GLN A 158 5.05 36.71 2.54
CA GLN A 158 5.69 35.41 2.86
C GLN A 158 5.00 34.22 2.18
N LYS A 159 4.13 34.47 1.20
CA LYS A 159 3.32 33.45 0.55
C LYS A 159 4.09 32.67 -0.52
N GLU A 160 3.89 31.36 -0.55
CA GLU A 160 4.30 30.54 -1.70
C GLU A 160 3.32 30.68 -2.88
N PHE A 161 2.04 30.93 -2.56
CA PHE A 161 1.00 31.20 -3.55
C PHE A 161 1.07 32.66 -4.02
N LYS A 162 1.49 32.91 -5.26
CA LYS A 162 1.92 34.23 -5.74
C LYS A 162 0.79 35.22 -5.99
N HIS A 163 -0.46 34.76 -6.07
CA HIS A 163 -1.61 35.59 -6.46
C HIS A 163 -2.19 36.36 -5.28
N SER A 164 -2.58 37.61 -5.49
CA SER A 164 -3.18 38.47 -4.46
C SER A 164 -4.71 38.42 -4.58
N CYS A 165 -5.31 37.49 -3.84
CA CYS A 165 -6.74 37.17 -3.89
C CYS A 165 -7.29 36.91 -2.49
N ILE A 166 -8.60 37.07 -2.31
CA ILE A 166 -9.33 36.73 -1.08
C ILE A 166 -9.86 35.28 -1.22
N PRO A 167 -9.47 34.33 -0.35
CA PRO A 167 -9.85 32.92 -0.48
C PRO A 167 -11.27 32.60 0.02
N VAL A 168 -12.16 32.11 -0.83
CA VAL A 168 -13.50 31.66 -0.40
C VAL A 168 -13.54 30.14 -0.47
N PHE A 169 -13.66 29.49 0.68
CA PHE A 169 -13.73 28.03 0.79
C PHE A 169 -15.18 27.58 0.93
N ILE A 170 -15.64 26.77 -0.04
CA ILE A 170 -17.00 26.23 -0.09
C ILE A 170 -16.93 24.71 -0.16
N GLU A 171 -17.48 24.04 0.85
CA GLU A 171 -17.74 22.59 0.78
C GLU A 171 -19.01 22.37 -0.03
N LEU A 172 -18.90 21.74 -1.19
CA LEU A 172 -20.01 21.59 -2.13
C LEU A 172 -21.14 20.71 -1.57
N LYS A 173 -20.83 19.80 -0.65
CA LYS A 173 -21.84 19.02 0.09
C LYS A 173 -22.84 19.90 0.87
N ASN A 174 -22.48 21.12 1.26
CA ASN A 174 -23.36 22.01 2.03
C ASN A 174 -24.45 22.66 1.15
N LEU A 175 -24.30 22.61 -0.17
CA LEU A 175 -25.33 23.07 -1.12
C LEU A 175 -26.58 22.18 -1.07
N ARG A 176 -26.45 20.93 -0.61
CA ARG A 176 -27.55 19.96 -0.41
C ARG A 176 -28.67 20.53 0.47
N PHE A 177 -28.33 21.24 1.54
CA PHE A 177 -29.26 21.58 2.62
C PHE A 177 -29.88 22.96 2.50
N SER A 178 -29.43 23.77 1.55
CA SER A 178 -29.67 25.22 1.57
C SER A 178 -30.40 25.76 0.36
N ASN A 179 -30.64 24.96 -0.69
CA ASN A 179 -31.17 25.39 -1.99
C ASN A 179 -30.41 26.60 -2.58
N LEU A 180 -29.18 26.84 -2.13
CA LEU A 180 -28.37 27.97 -2.56
C LEU A 180 -27.63 27.61 -3.85
N THR A 181 -27.56 28.58 -4.76
CA THR A 181 -26.61 28.52 -5.86
C THR A 181 -25.17 28.69 -5.37
N VAL A 182 -24.19 28.23 -6.16
CA VAL A 182 -22.75 28.39 -5.83
C VAL A 182 -22.40 29.87 -5.60
N GLN A 183 -22.96 30.79 -6.40
CA GLN A 183 -22.75 32.23 -6.23
C GLN A 183 -23.34 32.74 -4.90
N GLN A 184 -24.54 32.31 -4.54
CA GLN A 184 -25.15 32.69 -3.25
C GLN A 184 -24.36 32.14 -2.06
N ALA A 185 -23.78 30.94 -2.17
CA ALA A 185 -22.91 30.39 -1.15
C ALA A 185 -21.63 31.24 -0.97
N ILE A 186 -21.02 31.72 -2.07
CA ILE A 186 -19.87 32.65 -2.02
C ILE A 186 -20.25 33.95 -1.31
N THR A 187 -21.39 34.54 -1.66
CA THR A 187 -21.88 35.77 -1.03
C THR A 187 -22.09 35.56 0.47
N LYS A 188 -22.78 34.49 0.85
CA LYS A 188 -23.06 34.17 2.25
C LYS A 188 -21.79 33.91 3.05
N GLU A 189 -20.79 33.26 2.46
CA GLU A 189 -19.52 33.00 3.15
C GLU A 189 -18.78 34.33 3.43
N LEU A 190 -18.73 35.24 2.47
CA LEU A 190 -18.14 36.58 2.65
C LEU A 190 -18.92 37.43 3.66
N GLU A 191 -20.25 37.32 3.68
CA GLU A 191 -21.13 37.98 4.66
C GLU A 191 -20.89 37.50 6.09
N ILE A 192 -20.85 36.18 6.29
CA ILE A 192 -20.54 35.56 7.61
C ILE A 192 -19.22 36.08 8.17
N PHE A 193 -18.28 36.39 7.28
CA PHE A 193 -16.96 36.88 7.64
C PHE A 193 -16.82 38.41 7.70
N GLY A 194 -17.92 39.15 7.57
CA GLY A 194 -18.00 40.58 7.86
C GLY A 194 -17.96 41.52 6.65
N TYR A 195 -18.04 41.00 5.43
CA TYR A 195 -18.21 41.82 4.22
C TYR A 195 -19.70 42.08 3.93
N PRO A 196 -20.05 43.22 3.31
CA PRO A 196 -21.43 43.45 2.89
C PRO A 196 -21.81 42.55 1.70
N ASP A 197 -23.11 42.25 1.56
CA ASP A 197 -23.72 41.47 0.48
C ASP A 197 -23.24 41.84 -0.94
N THR A 198 -23.10 43.14 -1.19
CA THR A 198 -22.66 43.73 -2.47
C THR A 198 -21.17 43.56 -2.76
N PHE A 199 -20.36 43.18 -1.77
CA PHE A 199 -18.92 42.97 -1.93
C PHE A 199 -18.62 41.80 -2.85
N ALA A 200 -19.34 40.69 -2.70
CA ALA A 200 -19.07 39.45 -3.43
C ALA A 200 -19.14 39.65 -4.94
N THR A 201 -20.20 40.32 -5.43
CA THR A 201 -20.39 40.59 -6.87
C THR A 201 -19.25 41.44 -7.44
N VAL A 202 -18.90 42.55 -6.78
CA VAL A 202 -17.82 43.42 -7.26
C VAL A 202 -16.45 42.72 -7.19
N ALA A 203 -16.21 41.92 -6.15
CA ALA A 203 -14.97 41.14 -6.03
C ALA A 203 -14.85 40.08 -7.13
N LEU A 204 -15.95 39.42 -7.48
CA LEU A 204 -16.04 38.47 -8.60
C LEU A 204 -15.77 39.17 -9.94
N GLU A 205 -16.40 40.32 -10.22
CA GLU A 205 -16.20 41.09 -11.45
C GLU A 205 -14.75 41.58 -11.63
N GLN A 206 -14.10 41.96 -10.51
CA GLN A 206 -12.72 42.43 -10.51
C GLN A 206 -11.67 41.29 -10.51
N GLY A 207 -12.08 40.03 -10.41
CA GLY A 207 -11.15 38.89 -10.40
C GLY A 207 -10.31 38.79 -9.13
N LYS A 208 -10.85 39.22 -7.98
CA LYS A 208 -10.11 39.34 -6.72
C LYS A 208 -10.32 38.17 -5.77
N LEU A 209 -11.04 37.13 -6.18
CA LEU A 209 -11.30 35.96 -5.36
C LEU A 209 -10.46 34.75 -5.81
N LEU A 210 -10.04 33.97 -4.81
CA LEU A 210 -9.58 32.60 -4.97
C LEU A 210 -10.72 31.69 -4.50
N LEU A 211 -11.42 31.05 -5.42
CA LEU A 211 -12.57 30.20 -5.13
C LEU A 211 -12.09 28.76 -4.95
N LEU A 212 -12.22 28.24 -3.73
CA LEU A 212 -11.82 26.91 -3.31
C LEU A 212 -13.08 26.05 -3.15
N LEU A 213 -13.33 25.16 -4.10
CA LEU A 213 -14.58 24.38 -4.20
C LEU A 213 -14.29 22.92 -3.86
N ASP A 214 -14.60 22.51 -2.63
CA ASP A 214 -14.19 21.21 -2.10
C ASP A 214 -15.28 20.14 -2.23
N GLY A 215 -14.91 18.96 -2.72
CA GLY A 215 -15.70 17.74 -2.63
C GLY A 215 -16.88 17.68 -3.60
N LEU A 216 -16.66 17.86 -4.90
CA LEU A 216 -17.74 17.68 -5.90
C LEU A 216 -18.32 16.25 -5.87
N ASP A 217 -17.48 15.25 -5.58
CA ASP A 217 -17.91 13.85 -5.42
C ASP A 217 -18.77 13.62 -4.17
N GLU A 218 -18.76 14.56 -3.23
CA GLU A 218 -19.62 14.58 -2.05
C GLU A 218 -20.94 15.31 -2.31
N VAL A 219 -21.28 15.65 -3.56
CA VAL A 219 -22.62 16.14 -3.96
C VAL A 219 -23.49 14.93 -4.33
N PRO A 220 -24.81 14.91 -4.01
CA PRO A 220 -25.69 13.82 -4.40
C PRO A 220 -25.71 13.65 -5.92
N SER A 221 -25.82 12.42 -6.40
CA SER A 221 -25.79 12.10 -7.83
C SER A 221 -26.86 12.83 -8.64
N ASN A 222 -28.04 13.09 -8.06
CA ASN A 222 -29.12 13.83 -8.72
C ASN A 222 -28.90 15.36 -8.77
N GLN A 223 -27.92 15.90 -8.05
CA GLN A 223 -27.61 17.34 -8.00
C GLN A 223 -26.24 17.69 -8.60
N ILE A 224 -25.36 16.69 -8.77
CA ILE A 224 -23.97 16.91 -9.20
C ILE A 224 -23.88 17.65 -10.55
N GLU A 225 -24.72 17.32 -11.53
CA GLU A 225 -24.77 18.00 -12.83
C GLU A 225 -25.21 19.46 -12.71
N SER A 226 -26.21 19.73 -11.86
CA SER A 226 -26.69 21.08 -11.59
C SER A 226 -25.60 21.93 -10.94
N VAL A 227 -24.92 21.39 -9.92
CA VAL A 227 -23.81 22.07 -9.26
C VAL A 227 -22.64 22.29 -10.22
N ALA A 228 -22.29 21.29 -11.01
CA ALA A 228 -21.22 21.40 -12.01
C ALA A 228 -21.54 22.47 -13.08
N THR A 229 -22.79 22.53 -13.54
CA THR A 229 -23.29 23.57 -14.45
C THR A 229 -23.22 24.95 -13.83
N GLN A 230 -23.59 25.10 -12.55
CA GLN A 230 -23.47 26.36 -11.83
C GLN A 230 -22.01 26.82 -11.70
N ILE A 231 -21.08 25.89 -11.42
CA ILE A 231 -19.65 26.20 -11.37
C ILE A 231 -19.16 26.67 -12.75
N GLN A 232 -19.58 26.03 -13.84
CA GLN A 232 -19.24 26.48 -15.19
C GLN A 232 -19.78 27.86 -15.50
N ASN A 233 -21.07 28.10 -15.26
CA ASN A 233 -21.68 29.41 -15.49
C ASN A 233 -20.95 30.50 -14.70
N LEU A 234 -20.55 30.21 -13.46
CA LEU A 234 -19.76 31.12 -12.62
C LEU A 234 -18.37 31.38 -13.21
N VAL A 235 -17.68 30.35 -13.69
CA VAL A 235 -16.36 30.44 -14.32
C VAL A 235 -16.44 31.25 -15.62
N ASP A 236 -17.49 31.06 -16.41
CA ASP A 236 -17.71 31.77 -17.67
C ASP A 236 -18.06 33.23 -17.46
N GLN A 237 -18.93 33.52 -16.49
CA GLN A 237 -19.31 34.87 -16.13
C GLN A 237 -18.15 35.64 -15.47
N TYR A 238 -17.40 35.01 -14.56
CA TYR A 238 -16.38 35.66 -13.73
C TYR A 238 -14.98 35.08 -13.96
N SER A 239 -14.60 35.01 -15.24
CA SER A 239 -13.36 34.37 -15.70
C SER A 239 -12.05 34.94 -15.16
N LYS A 240 -12.04 36.14 -14.57
CA LYS A 240 -10.83 36.76 -14.00
C LYS A 240 -10.40 36.18 -12.64
N ASN A 241 -11.28 35.43 -11.97
CA ASN A 241 -10.96 34.82 -10.67
C ASN A 241 -10.11 33.56 -10.84
N ARG A 242 -9.51 33.10 -9.75
CA ARG A 242 -8.81 31.81 -9.69
C ARG A 242 -9.70 30.77 -9.03
N PHE A 243 -9.71 29.57 -9.57
CA PHE A 243 -10.56 28.47 -9.15
C PHE A 243 -9.70 27.26 -8.86
N ILE A 244 -9.85 26.69 -7.68
CA ILE A 244 -9.30 25.38 -7.32
C ILE A 244 -10.47 24.54 -6.83
N ALA A 245 -10.86 23.56 -7.63
CA ALA A 245 -11.90 22.59 -7.28
C ALA A 245 -11.26 21.25 -6.92
N SER A 246 -11.94 20.44 -6.11
CA SER A 246 -11.49 19.10 -5.77
C SER A 246 -12.60 18.06 -5.98
N CYS A 247 -12.21 16.89 -6.49
CA CYS A 247 -13.11 15.74 -6.58
C CYS A 247 -12.34 14.41 -6.75
N ARG A 248 -13.08 13.31 -6.81
CA ARG A 248 -12.53 12.01 -7.25
C ARG A 248 -12.41 11.97 -8.76
N ILE A 249 -11.51 11.08 -9.21
CA ILE A 249 -11.23 10.82 -10.63
C ILE A 249 -12.52 10.54 -11.42
N ALA A 250 -13.31 9.57 -10.96
CA ALA A 250 -14.55 9.18 -11.64
C ALA A 250 -15.56 10.35 -11.73
N ALA A 251 -15.70 11.14 -10.66
CA ALA A 251 -16.61 12.29 -10.64
C ALA A 251 -16.19 13.37 -11.67
N TYR A 252 -14.89 13.54 -11.95
CA TYR A 252 -14.43 14.45 -12.99
C TYR A 252 -14.67 13.90 -14.40
N GLN A 253 -14.43 12.61 -14.62
CA GLN A 253 -14.59 11.96 -15.92
C GLN A 253 -16.04 11.97 -16.40
N ASN A 254 -16.99 11.75 -15.49
CA ASN A 254 -18.42 11.73 -15.79
C ASN A 254 -18.99 13.12 -16.12
N GLN A 255 -18.22 14.19 -15.88
CA GLN A 255 -18.69 15.56 -16.04
C GLN A 255 -18.12 16.17 -17.33
N SER A 256 -18.96 16.22 -18.36
CA SER A 256 -18.60 16.80 -19.67
C SER A 256 -18.37 18.31 -19.61
N CYS A 257 -18.88 18.99 -18.59
CA CYS A 257 -18.94 20.45 -18.50
C CYS A 257 -17.64 21.12 -18.04
N PHE A 258 -16.67 20.42 -17.42
CA PHE A 258 -15.43 21.04 -16.91
C PHE A 258 -14.35 21.36 -17.97
N HIS A 259 -14.72 21.95 -19.10
CA HIS A 259 -13.82 22.16 -20.24
C HIS A 259 -12.68 23.19 -19.98
N ARG A 260 -12.85 24.11 -19.03
CA ARG A 260 -11.82 25.09 -18.64
C ARG A 260 -10.84 24.58 -17.59
N PHE A 261 -11.21 23.54 -16.85
CA PHE A 261 -10.40 23.04 -15.75
C PHE A 261 -9.32 22.09 -16.26
N VAL A 262 -8.12 22.28 -15.75
CA VAL A 262 -7.02 21.33 -15.92
C VAL A 262 -7.04 20.37 -14.73
N GLY A 263 -7.33 19.10 -14.99
CA GLY A 263 -7.27 18.03 -14.00
C GLY A 263 -5.84 17.60 -13.71
N VAL A 264 -5.48 17.52 -12.42
CA VAL A 264 -4.20 16.98 -11.95
C VAL A 264 -4.44 15.99 -10.82
N GLU A 265 -3.74 14.85 -10.84
CA GLU A 265 -3.83 13.85 -9.77
C GLU A 265 -2.82 14.13 -8.66
N MET A 266 -3.26 14.02 -7.41
CA MET A 266 -2.39 13.96 -6.23
C MET A 266 -1.56 12.69 -6.23
N ALA A 267 -0.23 12.84 -6.21
CA ALA A 267 0.71 11.76 -6.03
C ALA A 267 0.69 11.24 -4.58
N ASP A 268 0.90 9.92 -4.45
CA ASP A 268 1.20 9.25 -3.20
C ASP A 268 2.51 9.80 -2.60
N PHE A 269 2.58 9.77 -1.28
CA PHE A 269 3.76 10.23 -0.55
C PHE A 269 4.96 9.32 -0.84
N ASP A 270 6.09 9.96 -1.15
CA ASP A 270 7.39 9.31 -1.13
C ASP A 270 7.98 9.28 0.29
N ASP A 271 9.10 8.57 0.45
CA ASP A 271 9.79 8.41 1.73
C ASP A 271 10.21 9.76 2.34
N GLU A 272 10.53 10.78 1.52
CA GLU A 272 10.86 12.12 2.00
C GLU A 272 9.64 12.83 2.59
N GLN A 273 8.48 12.74 1.92
CA GLN A 273 7.21 13.27 2.40
C GLN A 273 6.72 12.52 3.64
N ILE A 274 6.86 11.20 3.70
CA ILE A 274 6.50 10.41 4.88
C ILE A 274 7.32 10.85 6.09
N LYS A 275 8.66 10.94 5.93
CA LYS A 275 9.55 11.40 7.00
C LYS A 275 9.20 12.82 7.44
N ALA A 276 9.00 13.74 6.50
CA ALA A 276 8.64 15.13 6.80
C ALA A 276 7.32 15.20 7.57
N PHE A 277 6.32 14.40 7.21
CA PHE A 277 5.06 14.33 7.92
C PHE A 277 5.25 13.82 9.36
N ILE A 278 6.04 12.76 9.57
CA ILE A 278 6.35 12.23 10.90
C ILE A 278 7.07 13.27 11.76
N ASP A 279 8.09 13.94 11.20
CA ASP A 279 8.84 15.00 11.89
C ASP A 279 7.93 16.15 12.32
N ASN A 280 7.01 16.56 11.43
CA ASN A 280 6.03 17.60 11.70
C ASN A 280 4.99 17.18 12.76
N TRP A 281 4.46 15.95 12.63
CA TRP A 281 3.48 15.36 13.55
C TRP A 281 4.02 15.28 14.98
N PHE A 282 5.25 14.82 15.13
CA PHE A 282 5.94 14.68 16.41
C PHE A 282 6.89 15.85 16.70
N SER A 283 6.62 17.03 16.16
CA SER A 283 7.50 18.22 16.32
C SER A 283 7.77 18.61 17.78
N SER A 284 6.82 18.34 18.69
CA SER A 284 6.99 18.53 20.14
C SER A 284 7.85 17.44 20.82
N ARG A 285 8.11 16.33 20.14
CA ARG A 285 8.88 15.16 20.61
C ARG A 285 9.82 14.64 19.50
N PRO A 286 10.87 15.39 19.10
CA PRO A 286 11.74 15.01 17.98
C PRO A 286 12.37 13.61 18.09
N ASN A 287 12.74 13.19 19.31
CA ASN A 287 13.29 11.84 19.54
C ASN A 287 12.26 10.73 19.21
N LEU A 288 10.97 10.98 19.44
CA LEU A 288 9.89 10.05 19.09
C LEU A 288 9.66 10.04 17.58
N ALA A 289 9.82 11.18 16.91
CA ALA A 289 9.74 11.29 15.45
C ALA A 289 10.84 10.43 14.79
N GLN A 290 12.08 10.59 15.27
CA GLN A 290 13.23 9.85 14.79
C GLN A 290 13.06 8.34 14.99
N ASP A 291 12.69 7.92 16.20
CA ASP A 291 12.44 6.51 16.53
C ASP A 291 11.29 5.91 15.68
N CYS A 292 10.22 6.67 15.45
CA CYS A 292 9.12 6.26 14.57
C CYS A 292 9.60 6.02 13.13
N TRP A 293 10.36 6.97 12.56
CA TRP A 293 10.87 6.87 11.20
C TRP A 293 11.89 5.74 11.04
N GLU A 294 12.84 5.61 11.98
CA GLU A 294 13.87 4.56 11.95
C GLU A 294 13.24 3.16 11.98
N LYS A 295 12.24 2.93 12.85
CA LYS A 295 11.49 1.67 12.87
C LYS A 295 10.67 1.46 11.60
N LEU A 296 9.97 2.48 11.11
CA LEU A 296 9.19 2.37 9.89
C LEU A 296 10.07 2.03 8.68
N ASN A 297 11.32 2.51 8.67
CA ASN A 297 12.27 2.33 7.58
C ASN A 297 13.27 1.17 7.76
N SER A 298 13.19 0.41 8.87
CA SER A 298 14.15 -0.68 9.18
C SER A 298 13.91 -1.98 8.38
N GLY A 299 12.79 -2.07 7.65
CA GLY A 299 12.35 -3.29 6.96
C GLY A 299 11.56 -4.25 7.86
N GLU A 300 11.79 -4.23 9.19
CA GLU A 300 11.04 -5.06 10.16
C GLU A 300 9.54 -4.69 10.20
N HIS A 301 9.22 -3.43 9.93
CA HIS A 301 7.85 -2.91 9.93
C HIS A 301 7.32 -2.60 8.53
N GLU A 302 7.68 -3.42 7.53
CA GLU A 302 7.28 -3.28 6.13
C GLU A 302 5.76 -3.08 5.96
N ALA A 303 4.93 -3.89 6.66
CA ALA A 303 3.47 -3.77 6.60
C ALA A 303 2.94 -2.42 7.09
N ALA A 304 3.61 -1.80 8.07
CA ALA A 304 3.29 -0.44 8.51
C ALA A 304 3.72 0.57 7.46
N LYS A 305 4.91 0.42 6.87
CA LYS A 305 5.42 1.30 5.82
C LYS A 305 4.52 1.30 4.58
N GLU A 306 4.02 0.15 4.15
CA GLU A 306 3.11 0.04 2.99
C GLU A 306 1.84 0.89 3.13
N LEU A 307 1.29 1.02 4.34
CA LEU A 307 0.12 1.87 4.58
C LEU A 307 0.43 3.37 4.48
N THR A 308 1.68 3.80 4.65
CA THR A 308 2.00 5.23 4.84
C THR A 308 2.00 6.09 3.56
N GLN A 309 1.75 5.49 2.40
CA GLN A 309 1.76 6.19 1.11
C GLN A 309 0.62 7.21 0.97
N THR A 310 -0.48 7.07 1.71
CA THR A 310 -1.55 8.09 1.73
C THR A 310 -1.56 8.86 3.05
N PRO A 311 -1.77 10.19 3.03
CA PRO A 311 -1.74 11.02 4.25
C PRO A 311 -2.67 10.54 5.37
N LEU A 312 -3.85 10.04 5.00
CA LEU A 312 -4.81 9.47 5.93
C LEU A 312 -4.23 8.25 6.66
N LEU A 313 -3.75 7.25 5.91
CA LEU A 313 -3.26 6.02 6.50
C LEU A 313 -1.97 6.27 7.30
N LEU A 314 -1.10 7.16 6.82
CA LEU A 314 0.04 7.66 7.59
C LEU A 314 -0.41 8.31 8.91
N THR A 315 -1.46 9.11 8.90
CA THR A 315 -2.02 9.69 10.13
C THR A 315 -2.48 8.60 11.10
N LEU A 316 -3.13 7.53 10.62
CA LEU A 316 -3.52 6.40 11.46
C LEU A 316 -2.30 5.68 12.06
N VAL A 317 -1.26 5.46 11.26
CA VAL A 317 0.00 4.86 11.72
C VAL A 317 0.66 5.74 12.78
N CYS A 318 0.76 7.05 12.57
CA CYS A 318 1.30 8.00 13.56
C CYS A 318 0.46 8.03 14.85
N LEU A 319 -0.88 7.96 14.75
CA LEU A 319 -1.76 7.92 15.92
C LEU A 319 -1.57 6.64 16.75
N LEU A 320 -1.45 5.49 16.10
CA LEU A 320 -1.17 4.22 16.76
C LEU A 320 0.19 4.26 17.46
N TYR A 321 1.19 4.82 16.79
CA TYR A 321 2.52 4.99 17.34
C TYR A 321 2.53 5.93 18.54
N GLN A 322 1.86 7.08 18.44
CA GLN A 322 1.78 8.09 19.51
C GLN A 322 1.19 7.53 20.81
N ARG A 323 0.25 6.59 20.71
CA ARG A 323 -0.42 5.98 21.87
C ARG A 323 0.46 4.96 22.60
N THR A 324 1.37 4.28 21.90
CA THR A 324 2.06 3.10 22.44
C THR A 324 3.59 3.12 22.29
N ASN A 325 4.15 4.10 21.58
CA ASN A 325 5.56 4.20 21.15
C ASN A 325 6.08 2.92 20.46
N ARG A 326 5.18 2.17 19.82
CA ARG A 326 5.48 0.96 19.04
C ARG A 326 4.44 0.76 17.97
N PHE A 327 4.81 0.09 16.88
CA PHE A 327 3.84 -0.46 15.95
C PHE A 327 3.24 -1.75 16.54
N PRO A 328 2.01 -2.13 16.17
CA PRO A 328 1.51 -3.47 16.44
C PRO A 328 2.48 -4.51 15.87
N ASP A 329 2.80 -5.52 16.68
CA ASP A 329 3.75 -6.57 16.31
C ASP A 329 3.19 -7.47 15.18
N LEU A 330 1.86 -7.61 15.12
CA LEU A 330 1.15 -8.43 14.13
C LEU A 330 0.53 -7.57 13.02
N ARG A 331 0.71 -7.99 11.77
CA ARG A 331 0.09 -7.36 10.59
C ARG A 331 -1.42 -7.28 10.70
N ALA A 332 -2.06 -8.38 11.10
CA ALA A 332 -3.51 -8.44 11.26
C ALA A 332 -4.04 -7.41 12.27
N THR A 333 -3.33 -7.19 13.39
CA THR A 333 -3.74 -6.18 14.39
C THR A 333 -3.60 -4.77 13.85
N LEU A 334 -2.57 -4.48 13.06
CA LEU A 334 -2.41 -3.17 12.42
C LEU A 334 -3.57 -2.86 11.48
N TYR A 335 -3.90 -3.78 10.58
CA TYR A 335 -4.98 -3.61 9.61
C TYR A 335 -6.36 -3.59 10.28
N GLU A 336 -6.58 -4.41 11.30
CA GLU A 336 -7.82 -4.39 12.08
C GLU A 336 -8.06 -3.03 12.73
N ARG A 337 -7.03 -2.47 13.38
CA ARG A 337 -7.11 -1.14 14.00
C ARG A 337 -7.34 -0.05 12.98
N ALA A 338 -6.65 -0.10 11.84
CA ALA A 338 -6.86 0.85 10.76
C ALA A 338 -8.31 0.79 10.25
N LEU A 339 -8.82 -0.41 9.93
CA LEU A 339 -10.20 -0.62 9.46
C LEU A 339 -11.23 -0.14 10.48
N TRP A 340 -11.01 -0.40 11.77
CA TRP A 340 -11.90 0.04 12.83
C TRP A 340 -12.01 1.57 12.89
N VAL A 341 -10.90 2.30 12.81
CA VAL A 341 -10.92 3.77 12.78
C VAL A 341 -11.65 4.30 11.54
N LEU A 342 -11.49 3.65 10.38
CA LEU A 342 -12.19 4.02 9.14
C LEU A 342 -13.71 3.81 9.22
N LEU A 343 -14.16 2.73 9.86
CA LEU A 343 -15.58 2.37 9.93
C LEU A 343 -16.33 3.07 11.06
N ASP A 344 -15.73 3.16 12.25
CA ASP A 344 -16.42 3.57 13.48
C ASP A 344 -16.31 5.08 13.73
N GLU A 345 -15.09 5.65 13.64
CA GLU A 345 -14.86 7.06 13.94
C GLU A 345 -15.18 7.97 12.75
N TRP A 346 -14.91 7.54 11.51
CA TRP A 346 -15.11 8.40 10.32
C TRP A 346 -16.58 8.73 10.06
N ALA A 347 -17.49 7.77 10.24
CA ALA A 347 -18.92 7.97 9.97
C ALA A 347 -19.54 9.08 10.83
N GLY A 348 -19.12 9.21 12.10
CA GLY A 348 -19.66 10.20 13.04
C GLY A 348 -19.33 11.65 12.70
N ASN A 349 -18.22 11.92 12.00
CA ASN A 349 -17.72 13.28 11.78
C ASN A 349 -18.13 13.93 10.45
N LYS A 350 -18.64 13.18 9.46
CA LYS A 350 -19.08 13.78 8.18
C LYS A 350 -20.46 14.47 8.26
N GLY A 351 -21.16 14.40 9.39
CA GLY A 351 -22.43 15.09 9.60
C GLY A 351 -23.54 14.67 8.62
N ILE A 352 -23.36 13.52 7.96
CA ILE A 352 -24.39 12.93 7.11
C ILE A 352 -25.43 12.35 8.07
N PRO A 353 -26.70 12.82 8.03
CA PRO A 353 -27.75 12.19 8.81
C PRO A 353 -27.73 10.69 8.53
N GLN A 354 -27.81 9.85 9.56
CA GLN A 354 -28.17 8.45 9.38
C GLN A 354 -29.61 8.44 8.82
N GLU A 355 -29.76 8.69 7.52
CA GLU A 355 -31.00 8.41 6.82
C GLU A 355 -31.26 6.90 6.95
N ASP A 356 -32.54 6.52 6.93
CA ASP A 356 -33.06 5.17 7.16
C ASP A 356 -32.39 4.04 6.34
N LEU A 357 -31.53 4.36 5.37
CA LEU A 357 -30.70 3.46 4.55
C LEU A 357 -29.75 2.55 5.36
N TYR A 358 -29.50 2.87 6.64
CA TYR A 358 -28.58 2.14 7.54
C TYR A 358 -29.26 1.19 8.54
N LYS A 359 -30.59 1.03 8.50
CA LYS A 359 -31.26 0.12 9.44
C LYS A 359 -30.65 -1.27 9.35
N GLY A 360 -29.95 -1.68 10.41
CA GLY A 360 -29.31 -2.98 10.49
C GLY A 360 -27.83 -3.09 10.07
N LEU A 361 -27.13 -2.04 9.62
CA LEU A 361 -25.68 -2.11 9.35
C LEU A 361 -24.86 -1.48 10.49
N ASP A 362 -24.70 -2.22 11.60
CA ASP A 362 -23.68 -1.88 12.60
C ASP A 362 -22.25 -2.09 12.05
N THR A 363 -21.25 -1.61 12.78
CA THR A 363 -19.83 -1.71 12.37
C THR A 363 -19.42 -3.16 12.07
N ARG A 364 -19.95 -4.13 12.82
CA ARG A 364 -19.63 -5.56 12.63
C ARG A 364 -20.22 -6.09 11.33
N ARG A 365 -21.48 -5.78 11.02
CA ARG A 365 -22.16 -6.20 9.78
C ARG A 365 -21.54 -5.52 8.55
N LYS A 366 -21.11 -4.26 8.66
CA LYS A 366 -20.30 -3.61 7.61
C LYS A 366 -19.01 -4.36 7.32
N GLN A 367 -18.28 -4.80 8.36
CA GLN A 367 -17.08 -5.62 8.17
C GLN A 367 -17.40 -6.98 7.53
N MET A 368 -18.53 -7.60 7.87
CA MET A 368 -18.95 -8.86 7.27
C MET A 368 -19.23 -8.70 5.77
N LEU A 369 -20.03 -7.71 5.39
CA LEU A 369 -20.32 -7.35 4.00
C LEU A 369 -19.03 -7.08 3.21
N LEU A 370 -18.16 -6.22 3.74
CA LEU A 370 -16.90 -5.89 3.07
C LEU A 370 -15.96 -7.09 2.95
N ALA A 371 -15.99 -8.01 3.90
CA ALA A 371 -15.19 -9.25 3.86
C ALA A 371 -15.66 -10.21 2.76
N GLU A 372 -16.97 -10.29 2.55
CA GLU A 372 -17.58 -11.08 1.47
C GLU A 372 -17.25 -10.50 0.10
N VAL A 373 -17.47 -9.19 -0.09
CA VAL A 373 -17.09 -8.47 -1.31
C VAL A 373 -15.59 -8.63 -1.61
N ALA A 374 -14.74 -8.53 -0.59
CA ALA A 374 -13.29 -8.69 -0.74
C ALA A 374 -12.91 -10.11 -1.17
N HIS A 375 -13.47 -11.13 -0.52
CA HIS A 375 -13.19 -12.53 -0.82
C HIS A 375 -13.62 -12.90 -2.24
N ASP A 376 -14.84 -12.57 -2.64
CA ASP A 376 -15.35 -12.85 -3.98
C ASP A 376 -14.49 -12.20 -5.06
N ALA A 377 -14.10 -10.94 -4.85
CA ALA A 377 -13.21 -10.25 -5.77
C ALA A 377 -11.85 -10.94 -5.87
N PHE A 378 -11.27 -11.33 -4.73
CA PHE A 378 -9.95 -11.95 -4.68
C PHE A 378 -9.95 -13.35 -5.32
N GLN A 379 -10.99 -14.14 -5.05
CA GLN A 379 -11.19 -15.47 -5.64
C GLN A 379 -11.30 -15.42 -7.16
N ASN A 380 -11.94 -14.38 -7.70
CA ASN A 380 -12.09 -14.16 -9.14
C ASN A 380 -10.93 -13.37 -9.78
N ASP A 381 -9.85 -13.08 -9.02
CA ASP A 381 -8.71 -12.26 -9.47
C ASP A 381 -9.07 -10.83 -9.91
N TYR A 382 -10.12 -10.26 -9.31
CA TYR A 382 -10.57 -8.90 -9.57
C TYR A 382 -9.99 -7.90 -8.58
N LEU A 383 -9.19 -6.97 -9.11
CA LEU A 383 -8.73 -5.77 -8.39
C LEU A 383 -9.73 -4.61 -8.53
N PHE A 384 -10.50 -4.63 -9.62
CA PHE A 384 -11.52 -3.65 -9.93
C PHE A 384 -12.85 -4.36 -10.15
N LEU A 385 -13.90 -3.89 -9.47
CA LEU A 385 -15.21 -4.50 -9.45
C LEU A 385 -16.24 -3.61 -10.16
N PRO A 386 -17.13 -4.18 -10.98
CA PRO A 386 -18.27 -3.43 -11.50
C PRO A 386 -19.20 -2.97 -10.36
N ARG A 387 -19.74 -1.75 -10.48
CA ARG A 387 -20.72 -1.18 -9.54
C ARG A 387 -21.90 -2.12 -9.29
N GLN A 388 -22.43 -2.68 -10.38
CA GLN A 388 -23.58 -3.57 -10.33
C GLN A 388 -23.29 -4.84 -9.50
N THR A 389 -22.11 -5.45 -9.67
CA THR A 389 -21.71 -6.63 -8.90
C THR A 389 -21.69 -6.36 -7.40
N ILE A 390 -21.11 -5.22 -6.97
CA ILE A 390 -21.10 -4.86 -5.54
C ILE A 390 -22.52 -4.53 -5.06
N ALA A 391 -23.32 -3.83 -5.86
CA ALA A 391 -24.70 -3.50 -5.49
C ALA A 391 -25.55 -4.75 -5.27
N GLU A 392 -25.43 -5.75 -6.15
CA GLU A 392 -26.10 -7.06 -6.04
C GLU A 392 -25.66 -7.80 -4.76
N GLN A 393 -24.36 -7.86 -4.46
CA GLN A 393 -23.84 -8.45 -3.21
C GLN A 393 -24.37 -7.74 -1.96
N ILE A 394 -24.47 -6.41 -1.99
CA ILE A 394 -25.04 -5.63 -0.89
C ILE A 394 -26.52 -5.94 -0.70
N GLU A 395 -27.29 -6.02 -1.78
CA GLU A 395 -28.72 -6.33 -1.75
C GLU A 395 -28.99 -7.74 -1.22
N GLU A 396 -28.17 -8.72 -1.63
CA GLU A 396 -28.23 -10.09 -1.13
C GLU A 396 -27.94 -10.14 0.37
N PHE A 397 -26.79 -9.61 0.80
CA PHE A 397 -26.38 -9.58 2.20
C PHE A 397 -27.40 -8.89 3.12
N LEU A 398 -27.93 -7.74 2.69
CA LEU A 398 -28.96 -7.04 3.46
C LEU A 398 -30.30 -7.77 3.43
N GLY A 399 -30.63 -8.42 2.32
CA GLY A 399 -31.84 -9.25 2.18
C GLY A 399 -31.90 -10.39 3.20
N GLU A 400 -30.75 -10.95 3.59
CA GLU A 400 -30.65 -11.97 4.63
C GLU A 400 -30.84 -11.40 6.04
N ILE A 401 -30.30 -10.20 6.30
CA ILE A 401 -30.29 -9.59 7.64
C ILE A 401 -31.61 -8.89 7.97
N ILE A 402 -32.20 -8.20 6.99
CA ILE A 402 -33.44 -7.41 7.12
C ILE A 402 -34.45 -7.81 6.04
N PRO A 403 -34.95 -9.07 6.03
CA PRO A 403 -35.81 -9.58 4.96
C PRO A 403 -37.13 -8.80 4.78
N ASN A 404 -37.56 -8.05 5.80
CA ASN A 404 -38.82 -7.32 5.84
C ASN A 404 -38.73 -5.86 5.33
N GLU A 405 -37.55 -5.33 5.02
CA GLU A 405 -37.35 -3.91 4.61
C GLU A 405 -37.16 -3.71 3.09
N LYS A 406 -37.72 -4.59 2.26
CA LYS A 406 -37.62 -4.46 0.79
C LYS A 406 -38.49 -3.29 0.25
N PRO A 407 -38.02 -2.56 -0.79
CA PRO A 407 -36.79 -2.80 -1.55
C PRO A 407 -35.53 -2.18 -0.93
N ILE A 408 -34.44 -2.95 -0.91
CA ILE A 408 -33.09 -2.47 -0.59
C ILE A 408 -32.46 -1.97 -1.90
N ASN A 409 -31.84 -0.79 -1.89
CA ASN A 409 -31.11 -0.27 -3.04
C ASN A 409 -29.61 -0.37 -2.79
N GLY A 410 -28.96 -1.38 -3.38
CA GLY A 410 -27.54 -1.67 -3.17
C GLY A 410 -26.63 -0.56 -3.67
N GLU A 411 -26.98 0.09 -4.78
CA GLU A 411 -26.21 1.23 -5.31
C GLU A 411 -26.20 2.42 -4.36
N ALA A 412 -27.34 2.72 -3.73
CA ALA A 412 -27.44 3.80 -2.74
C ALA A 412 -26.59 3.50 -1.50
N VAL A 413 -26.59 2.25 -1.03
CA VAL A 413 -25.76 1.81 0.10
C VAL A 413 -24.28 1.84 -0.27
N LEU A 414 -23.89 1.35 -1.45
CA LEU A 414 -22.53 1.43 -1.97
C LEU A 414 -22.05 2.88 -2.02
N LYS A 415 -22.86 3.79 -2.57
CA LYS A 415 -22.51 5.21 -2.66
C LYS A 415 -22.34 5.82 -1.27
N SER A 416 -23.14 5.38 -0.30
CA SER A 416 -22.99 5.82 1.09
C SER A 416 -21.69 5.30 1.73
N ILE A 417 -21.35 4.02 1.55
CA ILE A 417 -20.07 3.44 2.03
C ILE A 417 -18.88 4.19 1.40
N GLU A 418 -18.96 4.46 0.10
CA GLU A 418 -17.98 5.22 -0.66
C GLU A 418 -17.75 6.62 -0.07
N VAL A 419 -18.83 7.37 0.21
CA VAL A 419 -18.76 8.75 0.70
C VAL A 419 -18.37 8.80 2.18
N GLN A 420 -18.88 7.90 3.02
CA GLN A 420 -18.67 7.94 4.47
C GLN A 420 -17.31 7.39 4.89
N HIS A 421 -16.94 6.23 4.37
CA HIS A 421 -15.78 5.46 4.86
C HIS A 421 -14.59 5.53 3.93
N GLY A 422 -14.84 5.74 2.62
CA GLY A 422 -13.78 5.75 1.61
C GLY A 422 -13.02 4.42 1.50
N ILE A 423 -13.61 3.30 1.95
CA ILE A 423 -13.03 1.96 1.85
C ILE A 423 -13.19 1.41 0.43
N LEU A 424 -14.36 1.63 -0.18
CA LEU A 424 -14.60 1.38 -1.59
C LEU A 424 -14.55 2.71 -2.35
N VAL A 425 -13.90 2.71 -3.51
CA VAL A 425 -13.58 3.92 -4.27
C VAL A 425 -13.92 3.71 -5.74
N GLU A 426 -14.71 4.61 -6.31
CA GLU A 426 -14.97 4.63 -7.76
C GLU A 426 -13.73 5.17 -8.50
N ARG A 427 -13.10 4.32 -9.31
CA ARG A 427 -11.83 4.60 -10.04
C ARG A 427 -12.09 5.07 -11.46
N ALA A 428 -13.15 4.56 -12.08
CA ALA A 428 -13.69 4.98 -13.36
C ALA A 428 -15.22 4.83 -13.31
N GLU A 429 -15.94 5.31 -14.33
CA GLU A 429 -17.41 5.25 -14.36
C GLU A 429 -17.92 3.81 -14.13
N GLY A 430 -18.59 3.58 -13.00
CA GLY A 430 -19.16 2.27 -12.68
C GLY A 430 -18.12 1.21 -12.28
N VAL A 431 -16.88 1.61 -12.04
CA VAL A 431 -15.77 0.71 -11.68
C VAL A 431 -15.21 1.11 -10.32
N TYR A 432 -15.26 0.17 -9.38
CA TYR A 432 -14.83 0.34 -8.00
C TYR A 432 -13.57 -0.47 -7.68
N SER A 433 -12.83 -0.06 -6.66
CA SER A 433 -11.80 -0.87 -6.02
C SER A 433 -11.83 -0.63 -4.51
N PHE A 434 -11.13 -1.47 -3.74
CA PHE A 434 -10.75 -1.08 -2.38
C PHE A 434 -9.81 0.13 -2.43
N SER A 435 -9.79 0.92 -1.36
CA SER A 435 -8.92 2.10 -1.27
C SER A 435 -7.44 1.72 -1.23
N HIS A 436 -7.13 0.54 -0.67
CA HIS A 436 -5.81 -0.05 -0.62
C HIS A 436 -5.90 -1.59 -0.71
N LEU A 437 -4.95 -2.24 -1.39
CA LEU A 437 -4.97 -3.69 -1.61
C LEU A 437 -4.87 -4.47 -0.28
N THR A 438 -4.05 -3.99 0.66
CA THR A 438 -3.92 -4.65 1.98
C THR A 438 -5.21 -4.68 2.78
N LEU A 439 -6.12 -3.72 2.57
CA LEU A 439 -7.45 -3.77 3.18
C LEU A 439 -8.32 -4.87 2.56
N GLN A 440 -8.23 -5.05 1.23
CA GLN A 440 -8.89 -6.16 0.55
C GLN A 440 -8.32 -7.51 1.03
N GLU A 441 -7.00 -7.67 1.06
CA GLU A 441 -6.31 -8.88 1.53
C GLU A 441 -6.69 -9.21 2.98
N PHE A 442 -6.73 -8.21 3.86
CA PHE A 442 -7.16 -8.37 5.25
C PHE A 442 -8.63 -8.78 5.38
N LEU A 443 -9.52 -8.16 4.61
CA LEU A 443 -10.93 -8.49 4.59
C LEU A 443 -11.17 -9.91 4.04
N THR A 444 -10.41 -10.33 3.03
CA THR A 444 -10.39 -11.70 2.53
C THR A 444 -9.94 -12.69 3.61
N ALA A 445 -8.85 -12.42 4.32
CA ALA A 445 -8.39 -13.26 5.43
C ALA A 445 -9.45 -13.36 6.55
N ARG A 446 -10.11 -12.24 6.86
CA ARG A 446 -11.23 -12.16 7.82
C ARG A 446 -12.47 -12.95 7.40
N TYR A 447 -12.68 -13.15 6.10
CA TYR A 447 -13.75 -14.00 5.59
C TYR A 447 -13.38 -15.47 5.73
N VAL A 448 -12.17 -15.85 5.28
CA VAL A 448 -11.70 -17.24 5.25
C VAL A 448 -11.55 -17.83 6.66
N VAL A 449 -11.00 -17.07 7.62
CA VAL A 449 -10.73 -17.57 8.99
C VAL A 449 -11.97 -18.01 9.77
N ARG A 450 -13.18 -17.69 9.28
CA ARG A 450 -14.44 -18.02 9.96
C ARG A 450 -14.85 -19.48 9.78
N ASP A 451 -14.28 -20.17 8.81
CA ASP A 451 -14.69 -21.52 8.41
C ASP A 451 -13.45 -22.35 8.06
N SER A 452 -13.22 -23.43 8.80
CA SER A 452 -12.07 -24.31 8.61
C SER A 452 -12.05 -24.95 7.21
N GLN A 453 -13.23 -25.20 6.62
CA GLN A 453 -13.30 -25.74 5.26
C GLN A 453 -12.78 -24.74 4.22
N LYS A 454 -12.96 -23.44 4.45
CA LYS A 454 -12.41 -22.39 3.58
C LYS A 454 -10.90 -22.28 3.70
N ILE A 455 -10.35 -22.51 4.90
CA ILE A 455 -8.90 -22.59 5.10
C ILE A 455 -8.33 -23.77 4.33
N GLU A 456 -8.95 -24.95 4.44
CA GLU A 456 -8.54 -26.14 3.68
C GLU A 456 -8.55 -25.90 2.17
N GLN A 457 -9.63 -25.31 1.65
CA GLN A 457 -9.74 -24.93 0.23
C GLN A 457 -8.67 -23.92 -0.19
N LEU A 458 -8.43 -22.90 0.64
CA LEU A 458 -7.40 -21.90 0.38
C LEU A 458 -6.01 -22.55 0.25
N VAL A 459 -5.67 -23.47 1.17
CA VAL A 459 -4.40 -24.20 1.13
C VAL A 459 -4.33 -25.11 -0.11
N ALA A 460 -5.42 -25.76 -0.49
CA ALA A 460 -5.45 -26.64 -1.64
C ALA A 460 -5.28 -25.89 -2.97
N ASP A 461 -5.92 -24.75 -3.11
CA ASP A 461 -6.06 -24.07 -4.41
C ASP A 461 -5.00 -22.97 -4.64
N HIS A 462 -4.54 -22.31 -3.57
CA HIS A 462 -3.82 -21.03 -3.68
C HIS A 462 -2.50 -20.96 -2.93
N LEU A 463 -2.04 -22.06 -2.32
CA LEU A 463 -0.84 -22.03 -1.46
C LEU A 463 0.44 -21.58 -2.18
N THR A 464 0.59 -21.86 -3.47
CA THR A 464 1.74 -21.43 -4.30
C THR A 464 1.43 -20.17 -5.13
N ASP A 465 0.25 -19.58 -4.95
CA ASP A 465 -0.13 -18.35 -5.64
C ASP A 465 0.39 -17.14 -4.85
N GLU A 466 1.34 -16.41 -5.42
CA GLU A 466 1.95 -15.24 -4.80
C GLU A 466 0.94 -14.14 -4.47
N ARG A 467 -0.19 -14.05 -5.21
CA ARG A 467 -1.26 -13.09 -4.91
C ARG A 467 -1.84 -13.32 -3.52
N TRP A 468 -1.99 -14.58 -3.12
CA TRP A 468 -2.58 -14.95 -1.83
C TRP A 468 -1.60 -14.91 -0.67
N ARG A 469 -0.33 -14.62 -0.92
CA ARG A 469 0.72 -14.60 0.09
C ARG A 469 0.33 -13.76 1.31
N GLU A 470 -0.16 -12.55 1.11
CA GLU A 470 -0.55 -11.68 2.23
C GLU A 470 -1.73 -12.26 3.03
N VAL A 471 -2.70 -12.88 2.34
CA VAL A 471 -3.84 -13.54 3.00
C VAL A 471 -3.33 -14.62 3.95
N PHE A 472 -2.38 -15.46 3.50
CA PHE A 472 -1.74 -16.47 4.36
C PHE A 472 -1.02 -15.86 5.55
N LEU A 473 -0.29 -14.74 5.37
CA LEU A 473 0.39 -14.05 6.47
C LEU A 473 -0.56 -13.45 7.50
N LEU A 474 -1.78 -13.09 7.09
CA LEU A 474 -2.77 -12.47 7.98
C LEU A 474 -3.58 -13.50 8.78
N LEU A 475 -3.77 -14.71 8.26
CA LEU A 475 -4.58 -15.75 8.91
C LEU A 475 -4.10 -16.10 10.33
N PRO A 476 -2.81 -16.39 10.60
CA PRO A 476 -2.32 -16.74 11.94
C PRO A 476 -2.62 -15.67 13.00
N GLY A 477 -2.61 -14.40 12.61
CA GLY A 477 -2.94 -13.27 13.49
C GLY A 477 -4.44 -13.16 13.80
N LEU A 478 -5.29 -13.78 12.99
CA LEU A 478 -6.75 -13.81 13.15
C LEU A 478 -7.27 -15.10 13.80
N MET A 479 -6.46 -16.16 13.85
CA MET A 479 -6.86 -17.48 14.40
C MET A 479 -6.77 -17.51 15.93
N GLU A 480 -7.91 -17.33 16.60
CA GLU A 480 -7.98 -17.34 18.08
C GLU A 480 -7.52 -18.66 18.71
N GLN A 481 -7.71 -19.79 18.03
CA GLN A 481 -7.30 -21.12 18.52
C GLN A 481 -5.83 -21.45 18.24
N GLY A 482 -5.11 -20.59 17.53
CA GLY A 482 -3.73 -20.81 17.07
C GLY A 482 -3.67 -21.40 15.65
N PRO A 483 -2.50 -21.30 14.97
CA PRO A 483 -2.38 -21.66 13.56
C PRO A 483 -1.97 -23.12 13.31
N ASP A 484 -1.97 -23.99 14.33
CA ASP A 484 -1.43 -25.35 14.24
C ASP A 484 -2.00 -26.16 13.05
N GLU A 485 -3.32 -26.08 12.82
CA GLU A 485 -3.98 -26.78 11.71
C GLU A 485 -3.53 -26.23 10.34
N LEU A 486 -3.49 -24.91 10.17
CA LEU A 486 -3.01 -24.25 8.96
C LEU A 486 -1.56 -24.65 8.65
N LEU A 487 -0.68 -24.58 9.65
CA LEU A 487 0.74 -24.90 9.47
C LEU A 487 0.94 -26.38 9.12
N LEU A 488 0.17 -27.31 9.72
CA LEU A 488 0.23 -28.72 9.36
C LEU A 488 -0.24 -28.97 7.92
N GLN A 489 -1.32 -28.33 7.48
CA GLN A 489 -1.81 -28.48 6.11
C GLN A 489 -0.81 -27.94 5.08
N MET A 490 -0.19 -26.79 5.37
CA MET A 490 0.88 -26.21 4.53
C MET A 490 2.12 -27.13 4.46
N GLU A 491 2.54 -27.72 5.58
CA GLU A 491 3.65 -28.69 5.63
C GLU A 491 3.35 -29.91 4.74
N GLN A 492 2.16 -30.50 4.88
CA GLN A 492 1.73 -31.66 4.09
C GLN A 492 1.66 -31.34 2.60
N ALA A 493 1.20 -30.14 2.24
CA ALA A 493 1.19 -29.67 0.85
C ALA A 493 2.61 -29.55 0.29
N ALA A 494 3.56 -29.00 1.06
CA ALA A 494 4.97 -28.90 0.65
C ALA A 494 5.61 -30.27 0.41
N GLN A 495 5.29 -31.27 1.24
CA GLN A 495 5.80 -32.64 1.09
C GLN A 495 5.27 -33.31 -0.18
N LYS A 496 4.00 -33.09 -0.53
CA LYS A 496 3.37 -33.66 -1.75
C LYS A 496 4.01 -33.18 -3.05
N LEU A 497 4.64 -32.00 -3.06
CA LEU A 497 5.39 -31.48 -4.21
C LEU A 497 6.64 -32.31 -4.51
N ILE A 498 7.22 -32.98 -3.50
CA ILE A 498 8.41 -33.82 -3.63
C ILE A 498 7.99 -35.23 -4.06
N ASN A 499 7.62 -35.37 -5.33
CA ASN A 499 7.03 -36.60 -5.88
C ASN A 499 7.93 -37.37 -6.86
N THR A 500 9.07 -36.80 -7.31
CA THR A 500 9.99 -37.49 -8.22
C THR A 500 11.10 -38.23 -7.47
N PRO A 501 11.62 -39.35 -8.00
CA PRO A 501 12.75 -40.06 -7.40
C PRO A 501 13.98 -39.18 -7.20
N LYS A 502 14.26 -38.25 -8.13
CA LYS A 502 15.40 -37.32 -8.04
C LYS A 502 15.25 -36.35 -6.87
N LEU A 503 14.10 -35.68 -6.75
CA LEU A 503 13.87 -34.74 -5.65
C LEU A 503 13.87 -35.47 -4.29
N ARG A 504 13.28 -36.67 -4.23
CA ARG A 504 13.32 -37.50 -3.02
C ARG A 504 14.74 -37.89 -2.63
N ALA A 505 15.56 -38.33 -3.60
CA ALA A 505 16.95 -38.66 -3.37
C ALA A 505 17.77 -37.44 -2.91
N LEU A 506 17.53 -36.27 -3.50
CA LEU A 506 18.18 -35.01 -3.12
C LEU A 506 17.87 -34.61 -1.67
N LEU A 507 16.61 -34.66 -1.24
CA LEU A 507 16.23 -34.34 0.14
C LEU A 507 16.75 -35.38 1.14
N HIS A 508 16.75 -36.65 0.77
CA HIS A 508 17.32 -37.72 1.59
C HIS A 508 18.83 -37.54 1.76
N TRP A 509 19.57 -37.27 0.67
CA TRP A 509 20.99 -36.92 0.72
C TRP A 509 21.24 -35.72 1.63
N ALA A 510 20.48 -34.63 1.44
CA ALA A 510 20.62 -33.43 2.26
C ALA A 510 20.40 -33.73 3.76
N THR A 511 19.42 -34.58 4.09
CA THR A 511 19.18 -35.03 5.46
C THR A 511 20.38 -35.83 6.00
N GLN A 512 20.88 -36.81 5.25
CA GLN A 512 22.00 -37.65 5.67
C GLN A 512 23.29 -36.86 5.93
N VAL A 513 23.63 -35.92 5.05
CA VAL A 513 24.89 -35.17 5.15
C VAL A 513 24.84 -34.08 6.23
N THR A 514 23.64 -33.69 6.69
CA THR A 514 23.44 -32.61 7.68
C THR A 514 22.99 -33.08 9.06
N ASP A 515 22.74 -34.37 9.25
CA ASP A 515 22.32 -34.99 10.51
C ASP A 515 23.46 -35.05 11.55
N SER A 516 23.99 -33.90 11.96
CA SER A 516 25.06 -33.76 12.95
C SER A 516 24.52 -33.44 14.35
N LEU A 517 25.11 -34.09 15.37
CA LEU A 517 24.83 -33.86 16.79
C LEU A 517 25.40 -32.53 17.33
N GLU A 518 26.14 -31.79 16.51
CA GLU A 518 26.75 -30.52 16.91
C GLU A 518 25.69 -29.42 17.09
N ARG A 519 25.66 -28.84 18.30
CA ARG A 519 24.80 -27.71 18.67
C ARG A 519 25.30 -26.45 17.96
N GLY A 520 24.46 -25.83 17.14
CA GLY A 520 24.74 -24.54 16.50
C GLY A 520 23.55 -24.04 15.68
N SER A 521 23.14 -24.83 14.69
CA SER A 521 22.14 -24.44 13.68
C SER A 521 20.92 -25.35 13.63
N LYS A 522 19.76 -24.78 13.26
CA LYS A 522 18.51 -25.55 13.13
C LYS A 522 18.62 -26.62 12.04
N PRO A 523 18.10 -27.85 12.24
CA PRO A 523 18.20 -28.93 11.25
C PRO A 523 17.66 -28.55 9.86
N ALA A 524 16.54 -27.82 9.81
CA ALA A 524 15.98 -27.32 8.56
C ALA A 524 16.94 -26.37 7.82
N ALA A 525 17.62 -25.47 8.55
CA ALA A 525 18.58 -24.53 7.95
C ALA A 525 19.74 -25.27 7.29
N LYS A 526 20.27 -26.31 7.98
CA LYS A 526 21.35 -27.13 7.44
C LYS A 526 20.92 -27.86 6.16
N ARG A 527 19.71 -28.46 6.14
CA ARG A 527 19.17 -29.15 4.96
C ARG A 527 18.99 -28.21 3.77
N VAL A 528 18.38 -27.03 3.98
CA VAL A 528 18.25 -25.99 2.94
C VAL A 528 19.61 -25.60 2.39
N SER A 529 20.59 -25.38 3.28
CA SER A 529 21.94 -24.98 2.91
C SER A 529 22.64 -26.04 2.05
N ALA A 530 22.49 -27.33 2.40
CA ALA A 530 23.05 -28.42 1.61
C ALA A 530 22.42 -28.51 0.20
N ILE A 531 21.10 -28.36 0.09
CA ILE A 531 20.39 -28.37 -1.20
C ILE A 531 20.77 -27.15 -2.04
N PHE A 532 20.77 -25.96 -1.45
CA PHE A 532 21.19 -24.74 -2.12
C PHE A 532 22.62 -24.87 -2.66
N PHE A 533 23.54 -25.41 -1.85
CA PHE A 533 24.91 -25.62 -2.26
C PHE A 533 25.01 -26.60 -3.44
N SER A 534 24.32 -27.74 -3.40
CA SER A 534 24.36 -28.73 -4.48
C SER A 534 23.80 -28.18 -5.80
N LEU A 535 22.74 -27.37 -5.75
CA LEU A 535 22.19 -26.67 -6.92
C LEU A 535 23.13 -25.59 -7.45
N SER A 536 23.79 -24.83 -6.57
CA SER A 536 24.78 -23.83 -6.97
C SER A 536 26.00 -24.46 -7.66
N LEU A 537 26.40 -25.66 -7.20
CA LEU A 537 27.45 -26.46 -7.79
C LEU A 537 27.03 -26.97 -9.18
N ALA A 538 25.79 -27.46 -9.31
CA ALA A 538 25.22 -27.85 -10.60
C ALA A 538 25.24 -26.69 -11.60
N ARG A 539 24.83 -25.49 -11.16
CA ARG A 539 24.81 -24.27 -11.96
C ARG A 539 26.21 -23.85 -12.42
N ALA A 540 27.16 -23.70 -11.48
CA ALA A 540 28.52 -23.25 -11.76
C ALA A 540 29.32 -24.22 -12.65
N LEU A 541 28.89 -25.49 -12.72
CA LEU A 541 29.55 -26.54 -13.49
C LEU A 541 28.78 -26.91 -14.77
N SER A 542 27.63 -26.30 -15.03
CA SER A 542 26.86 -26.50 -16.25
C SER A 542 27.46 -25.69 -17.41
N PHE A 543 28.08 -26.37 -18.37
CA PHE A 543 28.70 -25.72 -19.54
C PHE A 543 27.68 -25.31 -20.63
N SER A 544 26.39 -25.62 -20.45
CA SER A 544 25.37 -25.52 -21.51
C SER A 544 24.27 -24.50 -21.17
N LEU A 545 24.24 -23.42 -21.96
CA LEU A 545 23.20 -22.41 -21.94
C LEU A 545 21.84 -22.96 -22.38
N ASN A 546 20.90 -23.04 -21.44
CA ASN A 546 19.50 -22.75 -21.72
C ASN A 546 19.07 -21.63 -20.77
N HIS A 547 18.76 -20.45 -21.31
CA HIS A 547 18.55 -19.23 -20.52
C HIS A 547 17.40 -19.38 -19.51
N ASN A 548 16.34 -20.08 -19.88
CA ASN A 548 15.17 -20.31 -19.01
C ASN A 548 15.51 -21.22 -17.82
N ILE A 549 16.28 -22.30 -18.07
CA ILE A 549 16.71 -23.21 -17.00
C ILE A 549 17.65 -22.47 -16.03
N ALA A 550 18.54 -21.62 -16.54
CA ALA A 550 19.40 -20.79 -15.70
C ALA A 550 18.59 -19.80 -14.84
N LEU A 551 17.60 -19.12 -15.42
CA LEU A 551 16.74 -18.20 -14.68
C LEU A 551 15.96 -18.93 -13.56
N ASN A 552 15.40 -20.10 -13.84
CA ASN A 552 14.66 -20.88 -12.84
C ASN A 552 15.57 -21.35 -11.70
N HIS A 553 16.84 -21.70 -11.98
CA HIS A 553 17.81 -21.99 -10.92
C HIS A 553 18.12 -20.78 -10.05
N ASP A 554 18.20 -19.57 -10.62
CA ASP A 554 18.45 -18.36 -9.83
C ASP A 554 17.31 -18.07 -8.85
N ILE A 555 16.06 -18.28 -9.28
CA ILE A 555 14.87 -18.12 -8.44
C ILE A 555 14.91 -19.12 -7.27
N VAL A 556 15.16 -20.40 -7.56
CA VAL A 556 15.26 -21.45 -6.52
C VAL A 556 16.37 -21.16 -5.53
N LEU A 557 17.54 -20.71 -6.01
CA LEU A 557 18.65 -20.32 -5.16
C LEU A 557 18.26 -19.13 -4.27
N ALA A 558 17.70 -18.07 -4.84
CA ALA A 558 17.27 -16.90 -4.07
C ALA A 558 16.28 -17.28 -2.95
N HIS A 559 15.31 -18.14 -3.24
CA HIS A 559 14.34 -18.61 -2.23
C HIS A 559 14.97 -19.48 -1.14
N ALA A 560 15.87 -20.40 -1.50
CA ALA A 560 16.56 -21.22 -0.52
C ALA A 560 17.48 -20.37 0.39
N LEU A 561 18.11 -19.31 -0.14
CA LEU A 561 18.88 -18.38 0.68
C LEU A 561 17.99 -17.61 1.67
N SER A 562 16.84 -17.09 1.21
CA SER A 562 15.86 -16.42 2.08
C SER A 562 15.33 -17.35 3.18
N LEU A 563 15.00 -18.59 2.82
CA LEU A 563 14.57 -19.61 3.78
C LEU A 563 15.68 -19.93 4.79
N SER A 564 16.94 -20.02 4.35
CA SER A 564 18.08 -20.21 5.25
C SER A 564 18.22 -19.02 6.21
N LEU A 565 18.06 -17.78 5.73
CA LEU A 565 18.19 -16.57 6.53
C LEU A 565 17.18 -16.53 7.68
N ASP A 566 15.94 -16.91 7.39
CA ASP A 566 14.86 -16.96 8.37
C ASP A 566 15.03 -18.08 9.42
N LEU A 567 15.69 -19.17 9.04
CA LEU A 567 15.97 -20.28 9.94
C LEU A 567 17.24 -20.04 10.78
N ASP A 568 18.29 -19.51 10.15
CA ASP A 568 19.62 -19.29 10.74
C ASP A 568 20.47 -18.29 9.91
N LEU A 569 20.74 -17.12 10.50
CA LEU A 569 21.54 -16.05 9.91
C LEU A 569 22.98 -16.47 9.62
N ASP A 570 23.62 -17.23 10.51
CA ASP A 570 25.01 -17.64 10.35
C ASP A 570 25.17 -18.62 9.18
N CYS A 571 24.21 -19.54 9.02
CA CYS A 571 24.14 -20.41 7.84
C CYS A 571 24.00 -19.58 6.55
N ALA A 572 23.09 -18.61 6.53
CA ALA A 572 22.83 -17.80 5.35
C ALA A 572 24.00 -16.89 4.96
N LEU A 573 24.66 -16.26 5.94
CA LEU A 573 25.85 -15.45 5.69
C LEU A 573 26.99 -16.28 5.12
N ALA A 574 27.17 -17.51 5.62
CA ALA A 574 28.19 -18.40 5.08
C ALA A 574 27.90 -18.83 3.64
N LEU A 575 26.64 -19.11 3.30
CA LEU A 575 26.21 -19.38 1.94
C LEU A 575 26.46 -18.20 1.00
N ASN A 576 26.13 -16.99 1.43
CA ASN A 576 26.30 -15.77 0.64
C ASN A 576 27.80 -15.51 0.35
N HIS A 577 28.66 -15.72 1.36
CA HIS A 577 30.11 -15.66 1.18
C HIS A 577 30.62 -16.72 0.18
N ALA A 578 30.12 -17.96 0.24
CA ALA A 578 30.53 -19.05 -0.66
C ALA A 578 30.11 -18.83 -2.12
N LEU A 579 29.05 -18.06 -2.38
CA LEU A 579 28.52 -17.81 -3.73
C LEU A 579 29.06 -16.57 -4.44
N SER A 580 29.67 -15.62 -3.72
CA SER A 580 30.01 -14.28 -4.25
C SER A 580 31.14 -14.21 -5.31
N PHE A 581 31.55 -15.32 -5.92
CA PHE A 581 32.70 -15.33 -6.83
C PHE A 581 32.52 -16.27 -8.05
N ASP A 582 33.16 -15.88 -9.16
CA ASP A 582 32.99 -16.36 -10.54
C ASP A 582 33.71 -17.69 -10.92
N HIS A 583 33.46 -18.22 -12.13
CA HIS A 583 33.74 -19.60 -12.62
C HIS A 583 35.21 -20.15 -12.65
N ALA A 584 36.02 -20.05 -11.58
CA ALA A 584 37.41 -20.55 -11.58
C ALA A 584 37.69 -21.72 -10.60
N LEU A 585 38.69 -22.55 -10.90
CA LEU A 585 39.16 -23.62 -10.00
C LEU A 585 39.67 -23.09 -8.65
N SER A 586 40.34 -21.92 -8.64
CA SER A 586 40.76 -21.24 -7.40
C SER A 586 39.60 -20.98 -6.44
N LEU A 587 38.41 -20.81 -6.99
CA LEU A 587 37.18 -20.52 -6.27
C LEU A 587 36.56 -21.74 -5.60
N SER A 588 36.77 -22.91 -6.21
CA SER A 588 36.35 -24.19 -5.64
C SER A 588 37.11 -24.47 -4.34
N LEU A 589 38.39 -24.09 -4.27
CA LEU A 589 39.18 -24.18 -3.04
C LEU A 589 38.65 -23.24 -1.95
N ASP A 590 38.41 -21.98 -2.27
CA ASP A 590 37.86 -20.99 -1.32
C ASP A 590 36.47 -21.41 -0.80
N ARG A 591 35.63 -22.00 -1.67
CA ARG A 591 34.34 -22.58 -1.28
C ARG A 591 34.49 -23.75 -0.31
N ALA A 592 35.41 -24.67 -0.56
CA ALA A 592 35.65 -25.80 0.35
C ALA A 592 36.08 -25.32 1.75
N LEU A 593 36.99 -24.34 1.80
CA LEU A 593 37.47 -23.76 3.06
C LEU A 593 36.40 -22.95 3.79
N ALA A 594 35.54 -22.22 3.06
CA ALA A 594 34.41 -21.50 3.64
C ALA A 594 33.39 -22.48 4.24
N LEU A 595 33.06 -23.56 3.54
CA LEU A 595 32.13 -24.60 4.00
C LEU A 595 32.64 -25.38 5.21
N ASP A 596 33.94 -25.67 5.28
CA ASP A 596 34.55 -26.31 6.45
C ASP A 596 34.29 -25.52 7.74
N ARG A 597 34.36 -24.18 7.65
CA ARG A 597 34.08 -23.29 8.79
C ARG A 597 32.63 -23.31 9.25
N THR A 598 31.69 -23.67 8.36
CA THR A 598 30.26 -23.68 8.68
C THR A 598 29.83 -24.89 9.51
N LYS A 599 30.59 -26.00 9.44
CA LYS A 599 30.25 -27.27 10.09
C LYS A 599 28.83 -27.78 9.80
N ILE A 600 28.25 -27.37 8.66
CA ILE A 600 26.91 -27.81 8.23
C ILE A 600 26.92 -29.31 7.91
N PHE A 601 28.01 -29.81 7.34
CA PHE A 601 28.16 -31.19 6.91
C PHE A 601 28.81 -32.04 8.01
N LYS A 602 28.23 -33.21 8.29
CA LYS A 602 28.66 -34.14 9.36
C LYS A 602 29.94 -34.91 9.02
N SER A 603 30.06 -35.35 7.77
CA SER A 603 31.00 -36.41 7.36
C SER A 603 31.87 -36.03 6.16
N VAL A 604 31.92 -34.75 5.81
CA VAL A 604 32.68 -34.26 4.66
C VAL A 604 34.01 -33.70 5.15
N ASP A 605 35.11 -34.31 4.73
CA ASP A 605 36.46 -33.80 4.99
C ASP A 605 36.83 -32.75 3.94
N PHE A 606 36.49 -31.49 4.23
CA PHE A 606 36.80 -30.37 3.35
C PHE A 606 38.30 -30.07 3.27
N THR A 607 39.11 -30.53 4.23
CA THR A 607 40.57 -30.37 4.20
C THR A 607 41.19 -31.28 3.13
N VAL A 608 40.71 -32.53 3.03
CA VAL A 608 41.10 -33.45 1.95
C VAL A 608 40.63 -32.92 0.60
N LEU A 609 39.40 -32.41 0.51
CA LEU A 609 38.90 -31.79 -0.72
C LEU A 609 39.76 -30.59 -1.16
N ALA A 610 40.08 -29.70 -0.22
CA ALA A 610 40.93 -28.53 -0.49
C ALA A 610 42.30 -28.97 -1.06
N THR A 611 42.91 -30.00 -0.46
CA THR A 611 44.19 -30.55 -0.93
C THR A 611 44.09 -31.12 -2.35
N GLN A 612 43.00 -31.84 -2.66
CA GLN A 612 42.75 -32.39 -3.99
C GLN A 612 42.53 -31.29 -5.05
N LEU A 613 41.78 -30.24 -4.69
CA LEU A 613 41.54 -29.08 -5.57
C LEU A 613 42.81 -28.24 -5.78
N GLU A 614 43.66 -28.10 -4.76
CA GLU A 614 44.99 -27.49 -4.89
C GLU A 614 45.87 -28.27 -5.86
N THR A 615 45.87 -29.60 -5.79
CA THR A 615 46.65 -30.44 -6.71
C THR A 615 46.17 -30.25 -8.16
N LEU A 616 44.85 -30.17 -8.37
CA LEU A 616 44.28 -29.90 -9.70
C LEU A 616 44.63 -28.51 -10.23
N LYS A 617 44.95 -27.54 -9.36
CA LYS A 617 45.34 -26.18 -9.76
C LYS A 617 46.62 -26.14 -10.55
N ASP A 618 47.54 -27.05 -10.27
CA ASP A 618 48.80 -27.17 -10.99
C ASP A 618 48.64 -27.87 -12.36
N GLU A 619 47.49 -28.50 -12.61
CA GLU A 619 47.17 -29.24 -13.83
C GLU A 619 46.29 -28.45 -14.84
N ILE A 620 46.02 -27.16 -14.58
CA ILE A 620 45.13 -26.36 -15.43
C ILE A 620 45.69 -26.25 -16.87
N PRO A 621 44.96 -26.70 -17.91
CA PRO A 621 45.40 -26.59 -19.29
C PRO A 621 45.44 -25.12 -19.75
N SER A 622 46.45 -24.76 -20.56
CA SER A 622 46.55 -23.40 -21.12
C SER A 622 45.37 -23.07 -22.04
N ASN A 623 45.07 -21.78 -22.19
CA ASN A 623 43.96 -21.31 -23.04
C ASN A 623 44.11 -21.69 -24.53
N ASP A 624 45.31 -22.06 -24.93
CA ASP A 624 45.71 -22.41 -26.31
C ASP A 624 45.46 -23.90 -26.61
N GLN A 625 45.11 -24.68 -25.59
CA GLN A 625 44.77 -26.10 -25.73
C GLN A 625 43.39 -26.30 -26.40
N PRO A 626 43.21 -27.42 -27.13
CA PRO A 626 41.92 -27.83 -27.69
C PRO A 626 40.77 -27.76 -26.68
N LEU A 627 39.58 -27.37 -27.15
CA LEU A 627 38.37 -27.25 -26.32
C LEU A 627 38.03 -28.58 -25.62
N GLU A 628 38.31 -29.71 -26.27
CA GLU A 628 38.09 -31.06 -25.72
C GLU A 628 38.94 -31.32 -24.48
N ILE A 629 40.22 -30.89 -24.49
CA ILE A 629 41.12 -31.06 -23.34
C ILE A 629 40.68 -30.14 -22.19
N ARG A 630 40.28 -28.91 -22.51
CA ARG A 630 39.74 -27.97 -21.51
C ARG A 630 38.42 -28.45 -20.89
N ARG A 631 37.53 -29.05 -21.68
CA ARG A 631 36.30 -29.69 -21.18
C ARG A 631 36.61 -30.93 -20.34
N ALA A 632 37.51 -31.80 -20.78
CA ALA A 632 37.91 -32.98 -20.03
C ALA A 632 38.55 -32.63 -18.68
N PHE A 633 39.32 -31.53 -18.63
CA PHE A 633 39.83 -31.00 -17.37
C PHE A 633 38.73 -30.43 -16.49
N ALA A 634 37.78 -29.65 -17.04
CA ALA A 634 36.68 -29.06 -16.28
C ALA A 634 35.77 -30.11 -15.59
N GLU A 635 35.71 -31.33 -16.11
CA GLU A 635 35.01 -32.46 -15.48
C GLU A 635 35.76 -33.04 -14.25
N ARG A 636 37.08 -32.83 -14.11
CA ARG A 636 37.84 -33.40 -12.97
C ARG A 636 37.47 -32.74 -11.63
N PRO A 637 37.50 -31.41 -11.47
CA PRO A 637 37.08 -30.75 -10.23
C PRO A 637 35.63 -31.06 -9.90
N ARG A 638 34.79 -31.12 -10.95
CA ARG A 638 33.37 -31.50 -10.83
C ARG A 638 33.22 -32.89 -10.19
N LYS A 639 33.95 -33.88 -10.70
CA LYS A 639 33.96 -35.23 -10.14
C LYS A 639 34.49 -35.25 -8.70
N THR A 640 35.56 -34.51 -8.40
CA THR A 640 36.13 -34.41 -7.04
C THR A 640 35.10 -33.93 -6.01
N TRP A 641 34.30 -32.92 -6.36
CA TRP A 641 33.21 -32.43 -5.51
C TRP A 641 32.12 -33.48 -5.29
N PHE A 642 31.64 -34.13 -6.35
CA PHE A 642 30.60 -35.16 -6.24
C PHE A 642 31.05 -36.36 -5.42
N ASP A 643 32.27 -36.83 -5.66
CA ASP A 643 32.86 -37.96 -4.93
C ASP A 643 32.99 -37.61 -3.43
N THR A 644 33.41 -36.40 -3.11
CA THR A 644 33.59 -35.96 -1.71
C THR A 644 32.26 -35.77 -0.97
N LEU A 645 31.24 -35.27 -1.67
CA LEU A 645 29.89 -35.09 -1.10
C LEU A 645 29.05 -36.36 -1.13
N SER A 646 29.53 -37.44 -1.77
CA SER A 646 28.71 -38.62 -2.12
C SER A 646 27.40 -38.23 -2.79
N LEU A 647 27.45 -37.22 -3.66
CA LEU A 647 26.30 -36.63 -4.35
C LEU A 647 26.24 -37.15 -5.79
N ASP A 648 25.16 -37.86 -6.13
CA ASP A 648 24.94 -38.31 -7.51
C ASP A 648 24.59 -37.11 -8.42
N PRO A 649 25.33 -36.88 -9.52
CA PRO A 649 25.02 -35.82 -10.48
C PRO A 649 23.61 -35.91 -11.08
N GLU A 650 22.99 -37.09 -11.13
CA GLU A 650 21.63 -37.26 -11.65
C GLU A 650 20.57 -36.60 -10.75
N TRP A 651 20.82 -36.47 -9.44
CA TRP A 651 19.86 -35.91 -8.48
C TRP A 651 19.72 -34.39 -8.59
N ILE A 652 20.74 -33.71 -9.13
CA ILE A 652 20.77 -32.25 -9.32
C ILE A 652 20.57 -31.84 -10.79
N SER A 653 20.54 -32.80 -11.71
CA SER A 653 20.15 -32.59 -13.10
C SER A 653 18.62 -32.58 -13.22
N LEU A 654 18.00 -31.54 -12.67
CA LEU A 654 16.55 -31.38 -12.57
C LEU A 654 15.92 -30.87 -13.88
N SER A 655 14.75 -31.38 -14.20
CA SER A 655 13.88 -30.84 -15.26
C SER A 655 13.20 -29.54 -14.82
N GLU A 656 12.64 -28.77 -15.77
CA GLU A 656 11.92 -27.52 -15.44
C GLU A 656 10.79 -27.76 -14.41
N ALA A 657 10.00 -28.82 -14.57
CA ALA A 657 8.94 -29.17 -13.62
C ALA A 657 9.47 -29.56 -12.23
N GLU A 658 10.64 -30.21 -12.14
CA GLU A 658 11.27 -30.54 -10.87
C GLU A 658 11.85 -29.30 -10.18
N ILE A 659 12.41 -28.37 -10.95
CA ILE A 659 12.88 -27.07 -10.44
C ILE A 659 11.70 -26.26 -9.91
N GLU A 660 10.59 -26.21 -10.63
CA GLU A 660 9.36 -25.53 -10.20
C GLU A 660 8.77 -26.17 -8.92
N ALA A 661 8.69 -27.50 -8.87
CA ALA A 661 8.23 -28.21 -7.67
C ALA A 661 9.12 -27.92 -6.45
N LEU A 662 10.44 -27.90 -6.64
CA LEU A 662 11.39 -27.55 -5.59
C LEU A 662 11.28 -26.07 -5.18
N ASN A 663 11.09 -25.17 -6.13
CA ASN A 663 10.84 -23.75 -5.89
C ASN A 663 9.60 -23.55 -5.00
N ASN A 664 8.49 -24.17 -5.38
CA ASN A 664 7.24 -24.12 -4.66
C ASN A 664 7.39 -24.74 -3.25
N CYS A 665 8.14 -25.83 -3.12
CA CYS A 665 8.45 -26.41 -1.81
C CYS A 665 9.20 -25.41 -0.91
N PHE A 666 10.23 -24.73 -1.42
CA PHE A 666 10.95 -23.70 -0.64
C PHE A 666 10.08 -22.49 -0.33
N TYR A 667 9.28 -22.04 -1.29
CA TYR A 667 8.33 -20.96 -1.08
C TYR A 667 7.34 -21.27 0.07
N ILE A 668 6.75 -22.46 0.08
CA ILE A 668 5.82 -22.88 1.13
C ILE A 668 6.52 -22.96 2.49
N ASN A 669 7.73 -23.53 2.54
CA ASN A 669 8.53 -23.62 3.77
C ASN A 669 8.91 -22.22 4.30
N HIS A 670 9.20 -21.27 3.43
CA HIS A 670 9.44 -19.89 3.81
C HIS A 670 8.15 -19.22 4.32
N LEU A 671 7.03 -19.40 3.62
CA LEU A 671 5.73 -18.89 4.03
C LEU A 671 5.28 -19.46 5.38
N LEU A 672 5.54 -20.75 5.64
CA LEU A 672 5.29 -21.42 6.92
C LEU A 672 5.97 -20.70 8.10
N ILE A 673 7.24 -20.33 7.96
CA ILE A 673 7.97 -19.60 9.00
C ILE A 673 7.37 -18.21 9.21
N LYS A 674 7.07 -17.50 8.12
CA LYS A 674 6.45 -16.17 8.22
C LYS A 674 5.06 -16.25 8.88
N CYS A 675 4.26 -17.26 8.57
CA CYS A 675 2.98 -17.50 9.23
C CYS A 675 3.15 -17.80 10.73
N GLN A 676 4.20 -18.54 11.11
CA GLN A 676 4.51 -18.77 12.52
C GLN A 676 4.88 -17.47 13.25
N GLN A 677 5.62 -16.56 12.61
CA GLN A 677 5.99 -15.27 13.18
C GLN A 677 4.78 -14.34 13.36
N GLU A 678 3.77 -14.44 12.49
CA GLU A 678 2.51 -13.69 12.55
C GLU A 678 1.44 -14.33 13.45
N ALA A 679 1.76 -15.41 14.14
CA ALA A 679 0.80 -16.15 14.94
C ALA A 679 0.37 -15.37 16.19
N LEU A 680 -0.94 -15.19 16.37
CA LEU A 680 -1.49 -14.59 17.60
C LEU A 680 -1.14 -15.40 18.85
N ARG A 681 -1.04 -16.72 18.70
CA ARG A 681 -0.61 -17.65 19.74
C ARG A 681 0.53 -18.51 19.22
N PRO A 682 1.59 -18.76 20.02
CA PRO A 682 2.65 -19.68 19.63
C PRO A 682 2.09 -21.06 19.24
N PRO A 683 2.42 -21.60 18.06
CA PRO A 683 1.97 -22.92 17.64
C PRO A 683 2.53 -24.00 18.56
N LYS A 684 1.68 -24.93 18.99
CA LYS A 684 2.07 -26.00 19.94
C LYS A 684 3.00 -27.01 19.29
N ASN A 685 2.81 -27.29 18.00
CA ASN A 685 3.52 -28.33 17.28
C ASN A 685 4.71 -27.80 16.45
N TRP A 686 5.09 -26.52 16.63
CA TRP A 686 6.09 -25.86 15.78
C TRP A 686 7.42 -26.61 15.70
N ALA A 687 7.98 -27.02 16.84
CA ALA A 687 9.28 -27.69 16.87
C ALA A 687 9.28 -29.00 16.06
N ALA A 688 8.14 -29.71 16.02
CA ALA A 688 8.01 -30.93 15.24
C ALA A 688 7.85 -30.64 13.74
N ILE A 689 7.09 -29.59 13.38
CA ILE A 689 6.98 -29.11 12.00
C ILE A 689 8.36 -28.66 11.49
N GLU A 690 9.07 -27.83 12.27
CA GLU A 690 10.40 -27.32 11.94
C GLU A 690 11.43 -28.45 11.78
N ASP A 691 11.38 -29.51 12.60
CA ASP A 691 12.25 -30.68 12.42
C ASP A 691 11.96 -31.45 11.12
N ARG A 692 10.70 -31.51 10.69
CA ARG A 692 10.28 -32.20 9.46
C ARG A 692 10.39 -31.36 8.20
N MET A 693 10.60 -30.05 8.30
CA MET A 693 10.81 -29.19 7.12
C MET A 693 11.94 -29.72 6.25
N LEU A 694 11.63 -29.98 4.97
CA LEU A 694 12.54 -30.54 3.96
C LEU A 694 13.14 -31.90 4.34
N LYS A 695 12.39 -32.69 5.12
CA LYS A 695 12.70 -34.07 5.47
C LYS A 695 11.54 -34.96 5.00
N LEU A 696 11.85 -36.12 4.46
CA LEU A 696 10.84 -37.12 4.07
C LEU A 696 10.64 -38.12 5.22
N GLU A 697 9.39 -38.51 5.47
CA GLU A 697 9.08 -39.58 6.43
C GLU A 697 9.41 -40.95 5.83
N GLU A 698 9.96 -41.87 6.64
CA GLU A 698 10.52 -43.16 6.21
C GLU A 698 9.47 -44.20 5.73
N GLU A 699 8.16 -43.90 5.80
CA GLU A 699 7.11 -44.89 5.51
C GLU A 699 6.95 -45.27 4.02
N ASP A 700 7.63 -44.59 3.09
CA ASP A 700 7.42 -44.78 1.65
C ASP A 700 8.43 -45.73 0.96
N LEU A 701 9.29 -46.43 1.72
CA LEU A 701 10.39 -47.26 1.17
C LEU A 701 10.19 -48.79 1.27
N THR A 702 9.05 -49.29 1.73
CA THR A 702 8.80 -50.75 1.75
C THR A 702 7.76 -51.18 0.70
N PRO A 703 8.12 -52.00 -0.31
CA PRO A 703 7.11 -52.61 -1.17
C PRO A 703 6.29 -53.59 -0.31
N ARG A 704 4.97 -53.33 -0.20
CA ARG A 704 4.03 -54.28 0.42
C ARG A 704 4.21 -55.65 -0.25
N PRO A 705 4.46 -56.74 0.51
CA PRO A 705 4.52 -58.06 -0.08
C PRO A 705 3.15 -58.44 -0.65
N PRO A 706 3.10 -59.15 -1.79
CA PRO A 706 1.84 -59.56 -2.39
C PRO A 706 1.07 -60.44 -1.41
N SER A 707 -0.19 -60.09 -1.16
CA SER A 707 -1.09 -60.87 -0.33
C SER A 707 -1.25 -62.27 -0.92
N LEU A 708 -0.91 -63.28 -0.11
CA LEU A 708 -1.23 -64.67 -0.39
C LEU A 708 -2.76 -64.81 -0.41
N ALA A 709 -3.31 -64.91 -1.63
CA ALA A 709 -4.68 -65.33 -1.85
C ALA A 709 -4.91 -66.70 -1.18
N GLY A 710 -6.03 -66.78 -0.46
CA GLY A 710 -6.40 -67.92 0.38
C GLY A 710 -6.37 -69.25 -0.36
N LYS A 711 -5.69 -70.22 0.27
CA LYS A 711 -6.03 -71.63 0.10
C LYS A 711 -7.42 -71.84 0.69
N GLY A 712 -8.38 -72.18 -0.15
CA GLY A 712 -9.59 -72.84 0.29
C GLY A 712 -9.26 -74.27 0.72
N GLU A 713 -10.00 -74.78 1.70
CA GLU A 713 -10.47 -76.16 1.76
C GLU A 713 -11.47 -76.34 2.92
N ALA A 714 -12.59 -76.97 2.58
CA ALA A 714 -13.60 -77.66 3.40
C ALA A 714 -14.46 -76.83 4.38
#